data_AF-A0A9E3I555-F1
#
_entry.id   AF-A0A9E3I555-F1
#
_cell.length_a   1.000
_cell.length_b   1.000
_cell.length_c   1.000
_cell.angle_alpha   90.00
_cell.angle_beta   90.00
_cell.angle_gamma   90.00
#
_symmetry.space_group_name_H-M   'P 1'
#
loop_
_entity.id
_entity.type
_entity.pdbx_description
1 polymer ?
#
loop_
_entity_poly.entity_id
_entity_poly.type
_entity_poly.pdbx_seq_one_letter_code
_entity_poly.pdbx_strand_id
1 'polypeptide(L)'
;MDIDADDDIELRANVSSVGEMTMDAGDDIKLNADSGDTTSNSNMTLTAGKTNNWGDVEAWGTLITTDAENGDLIVRAADNIRLHHTTSADAAGELQLIADTDDNLDGGSVVVDGALYGNMTLSGVDVTVYGDVESDGTLDIDADDDIELRANVSSVGEMTMDAADEIKLNADSGDTTSNSNMTLTAGGGVSVYGNLTSTGNMTLSGYNVTVDGIVDSDGILDVDADGDIRLKANVSSVGEMMMDAGSDIELNRSSGNTSSESTITLRAGDDITIGKPFSGEGNVTANGHIGIFAGDYYDDDVKVFGKLTTLEGSGGNIDVTAGDDISIFGTFNGPEFESAQADGDLTLYASDDIDVLGDLTSNNGSIELTSDITTTYLGGDVTAAVDITFNSNTEFDGGGFPDKVDQTVEAGGTITANGSLKKVTEGDLWLIGGSGGTVIGDAIDLDELVSIHKGNLWIIAESGDIQLSGDLTTFGNGGCEGGIPCDIWELWETGGVLIVSDDGKIYTRDGLDNDTLNISITGNSDHELGLGVGFDEDHKVAIAIWSAEDLKIGSGAELSAFGVYYDDVDDRAAIDFLADPLTFIGGIIRDQGDPFDAAIYVGSGSDVDVSSPVSIMSSELVDLPNGDGDQFECVPKGTMVIDAWNAVTFDGGVSGGLFETSLAAGEVGDRLEVVSRRSEWLFEAIGRLPYVGGGGPFPDDYAYVLRGAGLDKLHIIDGRAWVLEDPVSPVPLFWEAGEASEDQGFAEGGCPPLMNWLANEIGVPADDIQVVVAGALALNTDIQPCDMCARLLNAATILEDAEGTQIPAMARVVNEFITTSAPPSPEQMTSIAAALAEHVGDGTYYASAGQWIDAIVAYIGIMNTEMGYSAADSVAFAEKYLMPVTETGNAALTAYVQARLAALGG
;
A
#
# COMPACT_ATOMS: atom_id res chain seq x y z
N MET A 1 -22.45 -68.72 33.43
CA MET A 1 -21.50 -69.84 33.40
C MET A 1 -20.29 -69.43 34.21
N ASP A 2 -19.78 -70.28 35.09
CA ASP A 2 -18.65 -69.94 35.97
C ASP A 2 -17.69 -71.14 35.97
N ILE A 3 -16.45 -70.93 35.50
CA ILE A 3 -15.41 -71.95 35.37
C ILE A 3 -14.13 -71.41 36.02
N ASP A 4 -13.70 -72.07 37.09
CA ASP A 4 -12.46 -71.76 37.81
C ASP A 4 -11.54 -73.00 37.76
N ALA A 5 -10.35 -72.85 37.20
CA ALA A 5 -9.37 -73.90 37.02
C ALA A 5 -8.01 -73.49 37.62
N ASP A 6 -7.36 -74.41 38.32
CA ASP A 6 -6.04 -74.18 38.93
C ASP A 6 -4.90 -74.05 37.89
N ASP A 7 -5.13 -74.47 36.64
CA ASP A 7 -4.15 -74.56 35.55
C ASP A 7 -4.84 -74.01 34.27
N ASP A 8 -5.05 -74.83 33.23
CA ASP A 8 -5.68 -74.38 31.97
C ASP A 8 -7.21 -74.53 31.94
N ILE A 9 -7.86 -73.68 31.13
CA ILE A 9 -9.21 -73.89 30.58
C ILE A 9 -9.10 -74.09 29.06
N GLU A 10 -9.49 -75.26 28.55
CA GLU A 10 -9.58 -75.53 27.11
C GLU A 10 -11.01 -75.94 26.71
N LEU A 11 -11.68 -75.09 25.92
CA LEU A 11 -13.00 -75.35 25.34
C LEU A 11 -12.89 -75.36 23.83
N ARG A 12 -13.11 -76.51 23.19
CA ARG A 12 -12.80 -76.69 21.75
C ARG A 12 -13.93 -76.33 20.78
N ALA A 13 -15.14 -76.12 21.28
CA ALA A 13 -16.35 -75.90 20.48
C ALA A 13 -17.21 -74.80 21.09
N ASN A 14 -18.25 -74.38 20.35
CA ASN A 14 -19.23 -73.36 20.77
C ASN A 14 -19.56 -73.38 22.26
N VAL A 15 -19.40 -72.23 22.90
CA VAL A 15 -19.76 -72.00 24.30
C VAL A 15 -20.87 -70.96 24.34
N SER A 16 -21.96 -71.24 25.05
CA SER A 16 -23.05 -70.26 25.18
C SER A 16 -23.57 -70.18 26.61
N SER A 17 -23.85 -68.96 27.08
CA SER A 17 -24.47 -68.67 28.37
C SER A 17 -25.63 -67.68 28.19
N VAL A 18 -26.76 -67.93 28.86
CA VAL A 18 -27.94 -67.05 28.85
C VAL A 18 -27.87 -65.92 29.89
N GLY A 19 -26.78 -65.86 30.65
CA GLY A 19 -26.45 -64.79 31.60
C GLY A 19 -24.93 -64.71 31.72
N GLU A 20 -24.41 -64.05 32.76
CA GLU A 20 -22.97 -63.79 32.92
C GLU A 20 -22.09 -65.03 32.71
N MET A 21 -20.94 -64.84 32.08
CA MET A 21 -19.92 -65.86 31.83
C MET A 21 -18.60 -65.43 32.49
N THR A 22 -18.07 -66.24 33.40
CA THR A 22 -16.77 -66.02 34.02
C THR A 22 -15.91 -67.25 33.82
N MET A 23 -14.68 -67.06 33.30
CA MET A 23 -13.68 -68.10 33.15
C MET A 23 -12.35 -67.62 33.69
N ASP A 24 -11.75 -68.47 34.49
CA ASP A 24 -10.77 -68.07 35.47
C ASP A 24 -9.72 -69.20 35.54
N ALA A 25 -8.55 -68.99 34.93
CA ALA A 25 -7.51 -70.01 34.78
C ALA A 25 -6.23 -69.64 35.56
N GLY A 26 -5.54 -70.65 36.06
CA GLY A 26 -4.23 -70.50 36.70
C GLY A 26 -3.12 -70.18 35.72
N ASP A 27 -3.23 -70.73 34.50
CA ASP A 27 -2.33 -70.56 33.35
C ASP A 27 -3.16 -70.09 32.13
N ASP A 28 -3.43 -70.93 31.13
CA ASP A 28 -4.05 -70.49 29.87
C ASP A 28 -5.58 -70.59 29.81
N ILE A 29 -6.20 -69.74 28.98
CA ILE A 29 -7.57 -69.94 28.46
C ILE A 29 -7.52 -70.11 26.94
N LYS A 30 -8.01 -71.26 26.45
CA LYS A 30 -8.09 -71.60 25.01
C LYS A 30 -9.53 -71.89 24.60
N LEU A 31 -10.11 -71.05 23.73
CA LEU A 31 -11.52 -71.11 23.32
C LEU A 31 -11.70 -71.37 21.83
N ASN A 32 -12.61 -72.27 21.49
CA ASN A 32 -13.04 -72.60 20.12
C ASN A 32 -11.97 -73.17 19.20
N ALA A 33 -10.97 -73.86 19.76
CA ALA A 33 -9.80 -74.38 19.02
C ALA A 33 -10.12 -75.27 17.80
N ASP A 34 -11.27 -75.97 17.78
CA ASP A 34 -11.69 -76.76 16.62
C ASP A 34 -12.68 -76.00 15.71
N SER A 35 -13.61 -75.22 16.28
CA SER A 35 -14.59 -74.36 15.57
C SER A 35 -15.58 -73.70 16.55
N GLY A 36 -16.20 -72.59 16.16
CA GLY A 36 -17.41 -72.04 16.81
C GLY A 36 -17.18 -70.74 17.56
N ASP A 37 -18.22 -70.18 18.17
CA ASP A 37 -18.21 -68.90 18.89
C ASP A 37 -18.42 -69.08 20.40
N THR A 38 -17.95 -68.11 21.18
CA THR A 38 -18.25 -67.99 22.61
C THR A 38 -19.23 -66.85 22.80
N THR A 39 -20.46 -67.13 23.25
CA THR A 39 -21.53 -66.12 23.38
C THR A 39 -22.07 -66.03 24.81
N SER A 40 -22.24 -64.82 25.30
CA SER A 40 -22.97 -64.51 26.54
C SER A 40 -24.14 -63.57 26.24
N ASN A 41 -25.31 -63.83 26.83
CA ASN A 41 -26.42 -62.87 26.82
C ASN A 41 -26.27 -61.79 27.90
N SER A 42 -25.12 -61.68 28.54
CA SER A 42 -24.77 -60.66 29.52
C SER A 42 -23.24 -60.52 29.54
N ASN A 43 -22.64 -60.12 30.67
CA ASN A 43 -21.20 -59.92 30.79
C ASN A 43 -20.43 -61.21 30.50
N MET A 44 -19.23 -61.07 29.95
CA MET A 44 -18.24 -62.12 29.79
C MET A 44 -16.92 -61.63 30.39
N THR A 45 -16.33 -62.42 31.28
CA THR A 45 -15.03 -62.14 31.90
C THR A 45 -14.13 -63.35 31.76
N LEU A 46 -12.98 -63.17 31.12
CA LEU A 46 -11.94 -64.17 30.98
C LEU A 46 -10.69 -63.67 31.72
N THR A 47 -10.11 -64.48 32.59
CA THR A 47 -8.88 -64.13 33.32
C THR A 47 -7.93 -65.32 33.34
N ALA A 48 -6.83 -65.19 32.59
CA ALA A 48 -5.72 -66.15 32.55
C ALA A 48 -4.58 -65.71 33.48
N GLY A 49 -3.72 -66.64 33.90
CA GLY A 49 -2.53 -66.31 34.69
C GLY A 49 -2.81 -65.92 36.14
N LYS A 50 -3.84 -66.47 36.79
CA LYS A 50 -4.10 -66.17 38.22
C LYS A 50 -2.97 -66.60 39.16
N THR A 51 -2.16 -67.58 38.73
CA THR A 51 -1.17 -68.25 39.61
C THR A 51 0.26 -68.10 39.13
N ASN A 52 0.46 -67.59 37.92
CA ASN A 52 1.74 -67.33 37.28
C ASN A 52 1.62 -66.06 36.41
N ASN A 53 2.74 -65.49 36.00
CA ASN A 53 2.73 -64.26 35.19
C ASN A 53 2.77 -64.59 33.68
N TRP A 54 2.25 -65.76 33.26
CA TRP A 54 2.47 -66.30 31.90
C TRP A 54 1.18 -66.80 31.22
N GLY A 55 0.01 -66.61 31.83
CA GLY A 55 -1.24 -67.14 31.28
C GLY A 55 -1.71 -66.35 30.06
N ASP A 56 -1.86 -67.05 28.93
CA ASP A 56 -2.37 -66.52 27.67
C ASP A 56 -3.91 -66.67 27.58
N VAL A 57 -4.57 -65.81 26.82
CA VAL A 57 -5.94 -66.04 26.31
C VAL A 57 -5.90 -66.18 24.79
N GLU A 58 -6.28 -67.34 24.27
CA GLU A 58 -6.37 -67.61 22.83
C GLU A 58 -7.82 -67.98 22.43
N ALA A 59 -8.37 -67.29 21.43
CA ALA A 59 -9.69 -67.61 20.88
C ALA A 59 -9.67 -67.75 19.34
N TRP A 60 -10.17 -68.87 18.83
CA TRP A 60 -10.29 -69.13 17.37
C TRP A 60 -11.68 -68.86 16.79
N GLY A 61 -12.58 -68.33 17.61
CA GLY A 61 -13.95 -67.95 17.26
C GLY A 61 -14.30 -66.58 17.79
N THR A 62 -15.47 -66.05 17.43
CA THR A 62 -15.88 -64.73 17.93
C THR A 62 -16.27 -64.80 19.41
N LEU A 63 -15.81 -63.83 20.19
CA LEU A 63 -16.30 -63.55 21.54
C LEU A 63 -17.44 -62.54 21.46
N ILE A 64 -18.65 -62.93 21.88
CA ILE A 64 -19.87 -62.13 21.68
C ILE A 64 -20.61 -61.90 22.99
N THR A 65 -20.96 -60.66 23.29
CA THR A 65 -21.98 -60.29 24.28
C THR A 65 -23.14 -59.58 23.58
N THR A 66 -24.38 -59.71 24.07
CA THR A 66 -25.56 -59.23 23.33
C THR A 66 -26.51 -58.32 24.12
N ASP A 67 -26.25 -58.10 25.41
CA ASP A 67 -27.08 -57.24 26.27
C ASP A 67 -26.49 -55.83 26.33
N ALA A 68 -27.22 -54.83 25.81
CA ALA A 68 -26.75 -53.45 25.80
C ALA A 68 -26.65 -52.80 27.19
N GLU A 69 -27.29 -53.35 28.24
CA GLU A 69 -27.22 -52.80 29.60
C GLU A 69 -26.15 -53.50 30.46
N ASN A 70 -25.81 -54.76 30.15
CA ASN A 70 -24.87 -55.59 30.93
C ASN A 70 -24.15 -56.58 30.01
N GLY A 71 -23.52 -56.08 28.96
CA GLY A 71 -22.86 -56.86 27.91
C GLY A 71 -21.38 -56.57 27.83
N ASP A 72 -20.71 -56.35 28.95
CA ASP A 72 -19.27 -56.09 28.95
C ASP A 72 -18.52 -57.38 28.60
N LEU A 73 -17.53 -57.29 27.73
CA LEU A 73 -16.57 -58.34 27.41
C LEU A 73 -15.19 -57.92 27.94
N ILE A 74 -14.77 -58.54 29.03
CA ILE A 74 -13.50 -58.25 29.71
C ILE A 74 -12.58 -59.46 29.57
N VAL A 75 -11.43 -59.28 28.93
CA VAL A 75 -10.40 -60.29 28.78
C VAL A 75 -9.13 -59.77 29.43
N ARG A 76 -8.60 -60.52 30.40
CA ARG A 76 -7.34 -60.24 31.08
C ARG A 76 -6.41 -61.44 30.92
N ALA A 77 -5.20 -61.19 30.44
CA ALA A 77 -4.13 -62.17 30.37
C ALA A 77 -2.92 -61.66 31.14
N ALA A 78 -2.19 -62.56 31.81
CA ALA A 78 -0.93 -62.18 32.43
C ALA A 78 0.21 -62.08 31.40
N ASP A 79 0.06 -62.76 30.26
CA ASP A 79 0.93 -62.65 29.09
C ASP A 79 0.05 -62.19 27.90
N ASN A 80 -0.17 -63.01 26.87
CA ASN A 80 -0.76 -62.54 25.61
C ASN A 80 -2.28 -62.72 25.52
N ILE A 81 -2.92 -61.83 24.75
CA ILE A 81 -4.26 -62.06 24.21
C ILE A 81 -4.14 -62.25 22.70
N ARG A 82 -4.59 -63.41 22.19
CA ARG A 82 -4.62 -63.71 20.74
C ARG A 82 -6.03 -64.08 20.27
N LEU A 83 -6.60 -63.30 19.37
CA LEU A 83 -7.91 -63.55 18.77
C LEU A 83 -7.76 -63.78 17.26
N HIS A 84 -8.11 -64.98 16.78
CA HIS A 84 -7.77 -65.44 15.43
C HIS A 84 -8.92 -65.38 14.40
N HIS A 85 -10.09 -64.92 14.80
CA HIS A 85 -11.29 -64.99 13.95
C HIS A 85 -11.51 -63.68 13.19
N THR A 86 -12.13 -63.74 12.00
CA THR A 86 -12.32 -62.57 11.11
C THR A 86 -13.13 -61.44 11.77
N THR A 87 -14.04 -61.81 12.66
CA THR A 87 -14.61 -60.94 13.69
C THR A 87 -14.20 -61.56 15.01
N SER A 88 -13.34 -60.88 15.75
CA SER A 88 -12.67 -61.47 16.91
C SER A 88 -13.46 -61.20 18.19
N ALA A 89 -13.98 -59.99 18.36
CA ALA A 89 -14.82 -59.62 19.49
C ALA A 89 -15.95 -58.65 19.07
N ASP A 90 -17.13 -58.84 19.65
CA ASP A 90 -18.32 -58.03 19.46
C ASP A 90 -19.01 -57.85 20.82
N ALA A 91 -18.78 -56.70 21.45
CA ALA A 91 -19.32 -56.39 22.76
C ALA A 91 -20.50 -55.42 22.65
N ALA A 92 -21.66 -55.80 23.22
CA ALA A 92 -22.80 -54.90 23.32
C ALA A 92 -22.64 -53.78 24.38
N GLY A 93 -21.66 -53.92 25.27
CA GLY A 93 -21.24 -52.94 26.28
C GLY A 93 -19.77 -52.57 26.10
N GLU A 94 -19.00 -52.58 27.19
CA GLU A 94 -17.55 -52.31 27.15
C GLU A 94 -16.76 -53.55 26.71
N LEU A 95 -15.83 -53.38 25.78
CA LEU A 95 -14.82 -54.34 25.36
C LEU A 95 -13.47 -53.95 25.97
N GLN A 96 -12.96 -54.76 26.90
CA GLN A 96 -11.65 -54.58 27.51
C GLN A 96 -10.75 -55.76 27.17
N LEU A 97 -9.64 -55.50 26.47
CA LEU A 97 -8.57 -56.48 26.25
C LEU A 97 -7.31 -55.96 26.94
N ILE A 98 -6.92 -56.59 28.04
CA ILE A 98 -5.79 -56.14 28.87
C ILE A 98 -4.80 -57.31 28.99
N ALA A 99 -3.70 -57.20 28.27
CA ALA A 99 -2.53 -58.05 28.43
C ALA A 99 -1.57 -57.38 29.43
N ASP A 100 -0.88 -58.20 30.23
CA ASP A 100 0.03 -57.78 31.32
C ASP A 100 -0.61 -56.89 32.41
N THR A 101 -1.12 -57.52 33.48
CA THR A 101 -1.71 -56.80 34.61
C THR A 101 -0.72 -56.37 35.71
N ASP A 102 0.59 -56.63 35.56
CA ASP A 102 1.53 -56.68 36.69
C ASP A 102 2.76 -55.74 36.58
N ASP A 103 2.80 -54.78 35.66
CA ASP A 103 3.84 -53.76 35.46
C ASP A 103 5.29 -54.32 35.37
N ASN A 104 5.46 -55.59 35.01
CA ASN A 104 6.79 -56.22 34.94
C ASN A 104 7.22 -56.36 33.47
N LEU A 105 8.33 -55.70 33.13
CA LEU A 105 9.09 -55.59 31.86
C LEU A 105 9.19 -56.82 30.90
N ASP A 106 8.54 -57.96 31.17
CA ASP A 106 8.44 -59.12 30.28
C ASP A 106 7.07 -59.17 29.54
N GLY A 107 6.39 -58.02 29.41
CA GLY A 107 4.94 -57.92 29.21
C GLY A 107 4.36 -58.55 27.94
N GLY A 108 3.06 -58.81 28.01
CA GLY A 108 2.29 -59.50 26.98
C GLY A 108 1.58 -58.55 26.02
N SER A 109 1.33 -59.04 24.80
CA SER A 109 0.76 -58.24 23.71
C SER A 109 -0.71 -58.63 23.44
N VAL A 110 -1.47 -57.67 22.90
CA VAL A 110 -2.81 -57.90 22.34
C VAL A 110 -2.69 -58.04 20.83
N VAL A 111 -3.01 -59.22 20.29
CA VAL A 111 -2.98 -59.49 18.85
C VAL A 111 -4.34 -59.99 18.37
N VAL A 112 -4.94 -59.24 17.44
CA VAL A 112 -6.28 -59.51 16.92
C VAL A 112 -6.25 -59.60 15.40
N ASP A 113 -6.49 -60.79 14.86
CA ASP A 113 -6.47 -61.06 13.41
C ASP A 113 -7.68 -60.48 12.66
N GLY A 114 -8.78 -60.16 13.37
CA GLY A 114 -10.03 -59.68 12.76
C GLY A 114 -10.59 -58.43 13.41
N ALA A 115 -11.86 -58.13 13.12
CA ALA A 115 -12.51 -56.91 13.56
C ALA A 115 -12.88 -56.93 15.06
N LEU A 116 -12.89 -55.74 15.67
CA LEU A 116 -13.35 -55.45 17.02
C LEU A 116 -14.52 -54.46 17.00
N TYR A 117 -15.58 -54.77 17.75
CA TYR A 117 -16.77 -53.93 17.88
C TYR A 117 -17.14 -53.72 19.36
N GLY A 118 -17.53 -52.50 19.73
CA GLY A 118 -18.01 -52.10 21.07
C GLY A 118 -17.27 -50.88 21.62
N ASN A 119 -17.64 -50.38 22.80
CA ASN A 119 -16.84 -49.34 23.46
C ASN A 119 -15.52 -49.95 23.92
N MET A 120 -14.36 -49.38 23.60
CA MET A 120 -13.11 -50.14 23.65
C MET A 120 -12.05 -49.55 24.57
N THR A 121 -11.44 -50.42 25.36
CA THR A 121 -10.16 -50.21 26.05
C THR A 121 -9.22 -51.36 25.72
N LEU A 122 -8.09 -51.08 25.08
CA LEU A 122 -7.06 -52.07 24.74
C LEU A 122 -5.76 -51.70 25.45
N SER A 123 -5.08 -52.67 26.06
CA SER A 123 -3.80 -52.42 26.71
C SER A 123 -2.88 -53.64 26.69
N GLY A 124 -1.58 -53.41 26.53
CA GLY A 124 -0.51 -54.42 26.52
C GLY A 124 0.84 -53.80 26.15
N VAL A 125 1.88 -54.62 25.96
CA VAL A 125 3.16 -54.13 25.43
C VAL A 125 3.02 -53.65 24.00
N ASP A 126 2.48 -54.52 23.14
CA ASP A 126 2.05 -54.16 21.80
C ASP A 126 0.53 -54.35 21.67
N VAL A 127 -0.11 -53.45 20.93
CA VAL A 127 -1.50 -53.62 20.50
C VAL A 127 -1.53 -53.69 18.97
N THR A 128 -1.79 -54.87 18.43
CA THR A 128 -1.89 -55.10 16.97
C THR A 128 -3.28 -55.58 16.59
N VAL A 129 -3.96 -54.85 15.69
CA VAL A 129 -5.25 -55.25 15.13
C VAL A 129 -5.18 -55.23 13.60
N TYR A 130 -5.43 -56.38 12.99
CA TYR A 130 -5.42 -56.56 11.53
C TYR A 130 -6.76 -56.23 10.86
N GLY A 131 -7.88 -56.36 11.59
CA GLY A 131 -9.22 -56.01 11.10
C GLY A 131 -9.66 -54.60 11.49
N ASP A 132 -10.90 -54.25 11.13
CA ASP A 132 -11.49 -52.96 11.48
C ASP A 132 -11.68 -52.81 13.00
N VAL A 133 -11.46 -51.60 13.51
CA VAL A 133 -11.72 -51.22 14.91
C VAL A 133 -12.87 -50.20 14.91
N GLU A 134 -14.05 -50.62 15.37
CA GLU A 134 -15.25 -49.76 15.40
C GLU A 134 -15.78 -49.60 16.83
N SER A 135 -15.58 -48.41 17.42
CA SER A 135 -16.12 -48.07 18.74
C SER A 135 -17.45 -47.31 18.66
N ASP A 136 -18.47 -47.83 19.34
CA ASP A 136 -19.78 -47.19 19.51
C ASP A 136 -19.76 -46.01 20.51
N GLY A 137 -18.62 -45.80 21.17
CA GLY A 137 -18.41 -44.83 22.25
C GLY A 137 -16.97 -44.37 22.26
N THR A 138 -16.25 -44.50 23.37
CA THR A 138 -14.83 -44.14 23.45
C THR A 138 -13.94 -45.25 22.89
N LEU A 139 -12.84 -44.89 22.25
CA LEU A 139 -11.75 -45.79 21.89
C LEU A 139 -10.50 -45.35 22.66
N ASP A 140 -10.04 -46.18 23.58
CA ASP A 140 -8.87 -45.94 24.42
C ASP A 140 -7.86 -47.08 24.21
N ILE A 141 -6.64 -46.77 23.77
CA ILE A 141 -5.58 -47.75 23.54
C ILE A 141 -4.31 -47.26 24.22
N ASP A 142 -3.75 -48.07 25.11
CA ASP A 142 -2.55 -47.76 25.89
C ASP A 142 -1.52 -48.88 25.72
N ALA A 143 -0.39 -48.58 25.08
CA ALA A 143 0.67 -49.56 24.81
C ALA A 143 2.02 -49.14 25.40
N ASP A 144 2.70 -50.07 26.06
CA ASP A 144 4.04 -49.81 26.61
C ASP A 144 5.13 -49.71 25.53
N ASP A 145 4.87 -50.13 24.29
CA ASP A 145 5.78 -50.04 23.14
C ASP A 145 5.04 -49.53 21.89
N ASP A 146 4.33 -50.40 21.16
CA ASP A 146 3.74 -50.09 19.85
C ASP A 146 2.22 -50.27 19.76
N ILE A 147 1.57 -49.39 19.00
CA ILE A 147 0.20 -49.56 18.49
C ILE A 147 0.25 -49.72 16.96
N GLU A 148 -0.25 -50.84 16.43
CA GLU A 148 -0.41 -51.05 14.99
C GLU A 148 -1.85 -51.47 14.64
N LEU A 149 -2.62 -50.54 14.07
CA LEU A 149 -3.97 -50.77 13.55
C LEU A 149 -3.94 -50.71 12.02
N ARG A 150 -4.19 -51.84 11.36
CA ARG A 150 -3.84 -51.99 9.93
C ARG A 150 -5.00 -51.68 8.97
N ALA A 151 -6.23 -51.73 9.47
CA ALA A 151 -7.47 -51.44 8.74
C ALA A 151 -8.16 -50.17 9.26
N ASN A 152 -9.46 -49.97 8.99
CA ASN A 152 -10.16 -48.76 9.40
C ASN A 152 -10.28 -48.66 10.92
N VAL A 153 -10.21 -47.44 11.42
CA VAL A 153 -10.38 -47.13 12.84
C VAL A 153 -11.44 -46.07 12.99
N SER A 154 -12.51 -46.36 13.73
CA SER A 154 -13.59 -45.39 13.95
C SER A 154 -14.06 -45.37 15.39
N SER A 155 -14.42 -44.18 15.87
CA SER A 155 -14.98 -43.96 17.20
C SER A 155 -16.14 -42.96 17.10
N VAL A 156 -17.28 -43.30 17.71
CA VAL A 156 -18.42 -42.36 17.84
C VAL A 156 -18.15 -41.32 18.93
N GLY A 157 -17.30 -41.63 19.91
CA GLY A 157 -16.88 -40.76 20.99
C GLY A 157 -15.42 -40.35 20.85
N GLU A 158 -14.77 -40.05 21.98
CA GLU A 158 -13.35 -39.66 21.99
C GLU A 158 -12.46 -40.84 21.57
N MET A 159 -11.35 -40.52 20.93
CA MET A 159 -10.31 -41.47 20.54
C MET A 159 -8.99 -41.05 21.19
N THR A 160 -8.41 -41.93 22.01
CA THR A 160 -7.12 -41.73 22.67
C THR A 160 -6.24 -42.93 22.40
N MET A 161 -5.02 -42.68 21.94
CA MET A 161 -3.98 -43.69 21.74
C MET A 161 -2.68 -43.17 22.31
N ASP A 162 -2.10 -43.92 23.25
CA ASP A 162 -0.81 -43.63 23.89
C ASP A 162 0.13 -44.82 23.70
N ALA A 163 1.32 -44.55 23.17
CA ALA A 163 2.35 -45.56 22.90
C ALA A 163 3.74 -45.02 23.32
N ALA A 164 4.59 -45.86 23.90
CA ALA A 164 5.93 -45.42 24.25
C ALA A 164 6.86 -45.25 23.04
N ASP A 165 6.68 -46.02 21.96
CA ASP A 165 7.48 -45.94 20.73
C ASP A 165 6.63 -45.51 19.53
N GLU A 166 5.89 -46.39 18.83
CA GLU A 166 5.21 -46.01 17.58
C GLU A 166 3.69 -46.22 17.58
N ILE A 167 2.96 -45.27 16.98
CA ILE A 167 1.58 -45.44 16.53
C ILE A 167 1.56 -45.54 15.01
N LYS A 168 1.07 -46.67 14.49
CA LYS A 168 0.87 -46.93 13.06
C LYS A 168 -0.60 -47.20 12.77
N LEU A 169 -1.24 -46.33 12.00
CA LEU A 169 -2.64 -46.47 11.60
C LEU A 169 -2.78 -46.70 10.09
N ASN A 170 -3.76 -47.50 9.72
CA ASN A 170 -4.17 -47.79 8.34
C ASN A 170 -3.05 -48.40 7.48
N ALA A 171 -2.08 -49.09 8.09
CA ALA A 171 -0.86 -49.57 7.42
C ALA A 171 -1.09 -50.43 6.17
N ASP A 172 -2.20 -51.17 6.09
CA ASP A 172 -2.58 -51.91 4.88
C ASP A 172 -3.56 -51.11 4.01
N SER A 173 -4.59 -50.50 4.62
CA SER A 173 -5.56 -49.60 4.00
C SER A 173 -6.57 -49.09 5.04
N GLY A 174 -7.08 -47.88 4.89
CA GLY A 174 -8.25 -47.44 5.67
C GLY A 174 -8.20 -45.95 5.96
N ASP A 175 -9.20 -45.50 6.73
CA ASP A 175 -9.26 -44.16 7.29
C ASP A 175 -9.44 -44.24 8.82
N THR A 176 -8.95 -43.23 9.52
CA THR A 176 -9.15 -43.05 10.96
C THR A 176 -10.11 -41.90 11.21
N THR A 177 -11.23 -42.16 11.90
CA THR A 177 -12.28 -41.17 12.14
C THR A 177 -12.71 -41.14 13.61
N SER A 178 -12.78 -39.94 14.19
CA SER A 178 -13.41 -39.69 15.48
C SER A 178 -14.59 -38.72 15.31
N ASN A 179 -15.77 -39.08 15.82
CA ASN A 179 -16.91 -38.15 15.92
C ASN A 179 -16.85 -37.27 17.20
N SER A 180 -15.67 -37.19 17.81
CA SER A 180 -15.36 -36.31 18.95
C SER A 180 -13.90 -35.91 18.87
N ASN A 181 -13.23 -35.67 20.00
CA ASN A 181 -11.80 -35.38 20.04
C ASN A 181 -10.97 -36.61 19.63
N MET A 182 -9.78 -36.34 19.09
CA MET A 182 -8.78 -37.34 18.75
C MET A 182 -7.43 -36.93 19.34
N THR A 183 -6.78 -37.83 20.08
CA THR A 183 -5.45 -37.62 20.66
C THR A 183 -4.58 -38.85 20.37
N LEU A 184 -3.51 -38.67 19.60
CA LEU A 184 -2.50 -39.69 19.32
C LEU A 184 -1.17 -39.23 19.90
N THR A 185 -0.58 -39.99 20.80
CA THR A 185 0.68 -39.66 21.46
C THR A 185 1.63 -40.85 21.40
N ALA A 186 2.82 -40.63 20.85
CA ALA A 186 3.84 -41.66 20.71
C ALA A 186 5.21 -41.11 21.16
N GLY A 187 5.99 -41.83 21.97
CA GLY A 187 7.35 -41.35 22.31
C GLY A 187 8.33 -41.37 21.13
N GLY A 188 8.11 -42.27 20.17
CA GLY A 188 8.78 -42.38 18.88
C GLY A 188 7.99 -41.69 17.76
N GLY A 189 7.09 -42.35 17.05
CA GLY A 189 6.47 -41.76 15.85
C GLY A 189 4.97 -42.01 15.69
N VAL A 190 4.26 -41.04 15.12
CA VAL A 190 2.87 -41.20 14.66
C VAL A 190 2.86 -41.27 13.14
N SER A 191 2.46 -42.42 12.59
CA SER A 191 2.37 -42.68 11.14
C SER A 191 0.97 -43.11 10.74
N VAL A 192 0.31 -42.34 9.88
CA VAL A 192 -1.04 -42.64 9.38
C VAL A 192 -1.01 -42.80 7.86
N TYR A 193 -1.43 -43.96 7.36
CA TYR A 193 -1.48 -44.29 5.93
C TYR A 193 -2.92 -44.24 5.38
N GLY A 194 -3.56 -43.08 5.52
CA GLY A 194 -4.97 -42.87 5.18
C GLY A 194 -5.44 -41.49 5.62
N ASN A 195 -6.73 -41.21 5.47
CA ASN A 195 -7.28 -39.96 5.99
C ASN A 195 -7.42 -40.01 7.51
N LEU A 196 -7.24 -38.86 8.14
CA LEU A 196 -7.36 -38.65 9.57
C LEU A 196 -8.40 -37.54 9.79
N THR A 197 -9.54 -37.90 10.39
CA THR A 197 -10.68 -36.97 10.53
C THR A 197 -11.22 -36.93 11.95
N SER A 198 -11.50 -35.73 12.45
CA SER A 198 -12.05 -35.47 13.78
C SER A 198 -13.16 -34.42 13.69
N THR A 199 -14.35 -34.70 14.25
CA THR A 199 -15.39 -33.67 14.38
C THR A 199 -15.21 -32.81 15.66
N GLY A 200 -14.13 -33.05 16.41
CA GLY A 200 -13.72 -32.27 17.57
C GLY A 200 -12.31 -31.72 17.37
N ASN A 201 -11.55 -31.57 18.46
CA ASN A 201 -10.14 -31.24 18.37
C ASN A 201 -9.32 -32.45 17.91
N MET A 202 -8.16 -32.20 17.30
CA MET A 202 -7.19 -33.22 16.94
C MET A 202 -5.82 -32.82 17.50
N THR A 203 -5.21 -33.72 18.27
CA THR A 203 -3.85 -33.56 18.80
C THR A 203 -3.00 -34.74 18.36
N LEU A 204 -1.88 -34.47 17.70
CA LEU A 204 -0.90 -35.46 17.26
C LEU A 204 0.45 -35.12 17.88
N SER A 205 1.07 -36.07 18.60
CA SER A 205 2.35 -35.84 19.25
C SER A 205 3.30 -37.02 19.11
N GLY A 206 4.56 -36.75 18.78
CA GLY A 206 5.67 -37.70 18.90
C GLY A 206 6.99 -37.18 18.35
N TYR A 207 8.05 -37.98 18.30
CA TYR A 207 9.32 -37.53 17.68
C TYR A 207 9.15 -37.19 16.20
N ASN A 208 8.36 -37.96 15.44
CA ASN A 208 7.95 -37.59 14.08
C ASN A 208 6.46 -37.79 13.90
N VAL A 209 5.79 -36.86 13.20
CA VAL A 209 4.39 -37.01 12.80
C VAL A 209 4.30 -37.06 11.28
N THR A 210 3.78 -38.15 10.73
CA THR A 210 3.57 -38.32 9.28
C THR A 210 2.15 -38.78 8.98
N VAL A 211 1.44 -38.02 8.14
CA VAL A 211 0.13 -38.41 7.60
C VAL A 211 0.19 -38.42 6.07
N ASP A 212 -0.02 -39.60 5.49
CA ASP A 212 -0.11 -39.83 4.04
C ASP A 212 -1.58 -39.87 3.57
N GLY A 213 -2.29 -38.79 3.85
CA GLY A 213 -3.71 -38.61 3.55
C GLY A 213 -4.19 -37.24 3.99
N ILE A 214 -5.50 -37.01 3.93
CA ILE A 214 -6.12 -35.75 4.38
C ILE A 214 -6.10 -35.71 5.91
N VAL A 215 -5.83 -34.54 6.48
CA VAL A 215 -5.99 -34.25 7.90
C VAL A 215 -7.10 -33.20 8.04
N ASP A 216 -8.20 -33.54 8.71
CA ASP A 216 -9.37 -32.66 8.84
C ASP A 216 -9.89 -32.63 10.29
N SER A 217 -10.03 -31.42 10.84
CA SER A 217 -10.50 -31.17 12.20
C SER A 217 -11.61 -30.12 12.22
N ASP A 218 -12.82 -30.47 12.69
CA ASP A 218 -13.88 -29.47 12.92
C ASP A 218 -13.60 -28.57 14.15
N GLY A 219 -12.50 -28.83 14.88
CA GLY A 219 -12.02 -28.06 16.01
C GLY A 219 -10.61 -27.52 15.78
N ILE A 220 -9.81 -27.48 16.85
CA ILE A 220 -8.39 -27.14 16.79
C ILE A 220 -7.61 -28.31 16.17
N LEU A 221 -6.59 -28.01 15.36
CA LEU A 221 -5.58 -28.97 14.94
C LEU A 221 -4.25 -28.59 15.59
N ASP A 222 -3.74 -29.46 16.46
CA ASP A 222 -2.49 -29.29 17.19
C ASP A 222 -1.54 -30.45 16.86
N VAL A 223 -0.40 -30.14 16.26
CA VAL A 223 0.61 -31.12 15.87
C VAL A 223 1.95 -30.72 16.47
N ASP A 224 2.47 -31.55 17.36
CA ASP A 224 3.70 -31.30 18.11
C ASP A 224 4.71 -32.42 17.83
N ALA A 225 5.87 -32.09 17.26
CA ALA A 225 6.92 -33.06 17.01
C ALA A 225 8.30 -32.60 17.46
N ASP A 226 9.04 -33.45 18.19
CA ASP A 226 10.44 -33.17 18.55
C ASP A 226 11.38 -33.17 17.33
N GLY A 227 10.98 -33.81 16.23
CA GLY A 227 11.66 -33.90 14.95
C GLY A 227 10.82 -33.29 13.84
N ASP A 228 10.28 -34.11 12.94
CA ASP A 228 9.65 -33.63 11.71
C ASP A 228 8.12 -33.75 11.73
N ILE A 229 7.44 -32.79 11.11
CA ILE A 229 6.02 -32.88 10.73
C ILE A 229 5.92 -33.02 9.21
N ARG A 230 5.26 -34.08 8.73
CA ARG A 230 5.01 -34.33 7.29
C ARG A 230 3.56 -34.65 7.02
N LEU A 231 2.79 -33.66 6.57
CA LEU A 231 1.38 -33.82 6.19
C LEU A 231 1.24 -33.68 4.68
N LYS A 232 1.06 -34.80 3.97
CA LYS A 232 1.31 -34.84 2.53
C LYS A 232 0.15 -34.36 1.67
N ALA A 233 -1.09 -34.41 2.16
CA ALA A 233 -2.27 -33.97 1.43
C ALA A 233 -2.91 -32.73 2.07
N ASN A 234 -4.19 -32.46 1.77
CA ASN A 234 -4.92 -31.35 2.36
C ASN A 234 -4.90 -31.40 3.90
N VAL A 235 -4.71 -30.23 4.49
CA VAL A 235 -4.78 -30.05 5.94
C VAL A 235 -5.81 -28.96 6.23
N SER A 236 -6.85 -29.28 6.98
CA SER A 236 -7.93 -28.35 7.32
C SER A 236 -8.28 -28.35 8.80
N SER A 237 -8.63 -27.17 9.29
CA SER A 237 -9.22 -26.98 10.62
C SER A 237 -10.31 -25.90 10.59
N VAL A 238 -11.34 -26.04 11.40
CA VAL A 238 -12.28 -24.92 11.66
C VAL A 238 -11.74 -24.02 12.78
N GLY A 239 -11.05 -24.61 13.76
CA GLY A 239 -10.38 -23.89 14.84
C GLY A 239 -8.98 -23.41 14.44
N GLU A 240 -8.18 -23.05 15.45
CA GLU A 240 -6.77 -22.71 15.24
C GLU A 240 -5.97 -23.94 14.79
N MET A 241 -4.98 -23.70 13.94
CA MET A 241 -4.01 -24.69 13.50
C MET A 241 -2.63 -24.33 14.04
N MET A 242 -2.07 -25.21 14.86
CA MET A 242 -0.73 -25.08 15.41
C MET A 242 0.11 -26.30 15.01
N MET A 243 1.29 -26.03 14.45
CA MET A 243 2.29 -27.05 14.15
C MET A 243 3.64 -26.59 14.69
N ASP A 244 4.23 -27.38 15.57
CA ASP A 244 5.55 -27.13 16.18
C ASP A 244 6.44 -28.35 15.91
N ALA A 245 7.53 -28.16 15.17
CA ALA A 245 8.49 -29.18 14.81
C ALA A 245 9.88 -28.78 15.30
N GLY A 246 10.59 -29.70 15.94
CA GLY A 246 11.99 -29.46 16.36
C GLY A 246 12.99 -29.41 15.20
N SER A 247 12.62 -29.90 14.01
CA SER A 247 13.41 -29.84 12.77
C SER A 247 12.52 -29.30 11.64
N ASP A 248 12.02 -30.13 10.71
CA ASP A 248 11.32 -29.65 9.50
C ASP A 248 9.78 -29.71 9.59
N ILE A 249 9.10 -28.76 8.91
CA ILE A 249 7.68 -28.89 8.53
C ILE A 249 7.56 -29.03 7.01
N GLU A 250 6.96 -30.13 6.54
CA GLU A 250 6.59 -30.34 5.14
C GLU A 250 5.06 -30.52 4.98
N LEU A 251 4.41 -29.56 4.31
CA LEU A 251 2.96 -29.61 4.03
C LEU A 251 2.66 -29.77 2.54
N ASN A 252 1.54 -30.44 2.23
CA ASN A 252 0.98 -30.55 0.87
C ASN A 252 1.94 -31.11 -0.18
N ARG A 253 2.92 -31.94 0.22
CA ARG A 253 3.89 -32.47 -0.73
C ARG A 253 3.23 -33.33 -1.80
N SER A 254 2.29 -34.21 -1.49
CA SER A 254 1.68 -35.06 -2.52
C SER A 254 0.73 -34.27 -3.41
N SER A 255 -0.15 -33.49 -2.78
CA SER A 255 -1.06 -32.53 -3.41
C SER A 255 -1.96 -31.93 -2.34
N GLY A 256 -2.28 -30.64 -2.41
CA GLY A 256 -3.33 -30.09 -1.55
C GLY A 256 -3.08 -28.66 -1.08
N ASN A 257 -3.96 -28.19 -0.20
CA ASN A 257 -3.88 -26.88 0.43
C ASN A 257 -3.98 -27.01 1.96
N THR A 258 -3.43 -26.02 2.66
CA THR A 258 -3.58 -25.86 4.11
C THR A 258 -4.62 -24.77 4.37
N SER A 259 -5.62 -25.04 5.21
CA SER A 259 -6.66 -24.05 5.50
C SER A 259 -7.14 -24.06 6.95
N SER A 260 -7.45 -22.88 7.46
CA SER A 260 -8.10 -22.70 8.77
C SER A 260 -9.20 -21.64 8.69
N GLU A 261 -10.35 -21.90 9.32
CA GLU A 261 -11.36 -20.85 9.54
C GLU A 261 -10.98 -19.87 10.68
N SER A 262 -9.78 -20.03 11.26
CA SER A 262 -9.16 -19.19 12.29
C SER A 262 -7.71 -18.88 11.88
N THR A 263 -6.75 -18.92 12.82
CA THR A 263 -5.31 -18.68 12.62
C THR A 263 -4.55 -19.96 12.24
N ILE A 264 -3.50 -19.81 11.43
CA ILE A 264 -2.49 -20.85 11.14
C ILE A 264 -1.15 -20.39 11.73
N THR A 265 -0.49 -21.25 12.50
CA THR A 265 0.87 -21.02 13.01
C THR A 265 1.73 -22.24 12.78
N LEU A 266 2.82 -22.07 12.03
CA LEU A 266 3.82 -23.10 11.72
C LEU A 266 5.16 -22.68 12.32
N ARG A 267 5.78 -23.56 13.12
CA ARG A 267 7.10 -23.34 13.72
C ARG A 267 7.99 -24.55 13.47
N ALA A 268 9.12 -24.32 12.85
CA ALA A 268 10.15 -25.33 12.60
C ALA A 268 11.46 -24.90 13.27
N GLY A 269 12.22 -25.87 13.76
CA GLY A 269 13.59 -25.64 14.21
C GLY A 269 14.54 -25.40 13.05
N ASP A 270 14.25 -26.01 11.89
CA ASP A 270 14.99 -25.90 10.64
C ASP A 270 14.04 -25.34 9.53
N ASP A 271 13.75 -26.10 8.47
CA ASP A 271 13.03 -25.64 7.26
C ASP A 271 11.49 -25.73 7.35
N ILE A 272 10.80 -24.82 6.66
CA ILE A 272 9.37 -24.95 6.32
C ILE A 272 9.18 -25.01 4.80
N THR A 273 8.63 -26.12 4.30
CA THR A 273 8.25 -26.27 2.90
C THR A 273 6.75 -26.54 2.73
N ILE A 274 6.06 -25.71 1.95
CA ILE A 274 4.64 -25.85 1.65
C ILE A 274 4.41 -26.04 0.14
N GLY A 275 3.80 -27.17 -0.20
CA GLY A 275 3.47 -27.54 -1.56
C GLY A 275 4.65 -28.10 -2.34
N LYS A 276 4.54 -28.05 -3.68
CA LYS A 276 5.60 -28.45 -4.61
C LYS A 276 5.71 -27.49 -5.78
N PRO A 277 6.94 -27.26 -6.30
CA PRO A 277 7.14 -26.43 -7.48
C PRO A 277 6.24 -26.85 -8.65
N PHE A 278 5.66 -25.87 -9.33
CA PHE A 278 4.89 -26.02 -10.58
C PHE A 278 3.63 -26.90 -10.49
N SER A 279 3.15 -27.23 -9.29
CA SER A 279 1.92 -28.02 -9.10
C SER A 279 0.64 -27.18 -9.14
N GLY A 280 0.73 -25.87 -8.85
CA GLY A 280 -0.44 -25.02 -8.62
C GLY A 280 -1.21 -25.37 -7.34
N GLU A 281 -0.56 -26.11 -6.44
CA GLU A 281 -1.04 -26.55 -5.13
C GLU A 281 -0.11 -25.99 -4.04
N GLY A 282 -0.51 -26.08 -2.77
CA GLY A 282 0.25 -25.53 -1.64
C GLY A 282 -0.23 -24.16 -1.17
N ASN A 283 -1.49 -23.80 -1.47
CA ASN A 283 -2.06 -22.57 -0.94
C ASN A 283 -2.25 -22.69 0.57
N VAL A 284 -2.03 -21.59 1.27
CA VAL A 284 -2.31 -21.45 2.71
C VAL A 284 -3.37 -20.38 2.88
N THR A 285 -4.52 -20.75 3.45
CA THR A 285 -5.63 -19.82 3.64
C THR A 285 -6.10 -19.80 5.09
N ALA A 286 -6.12 -18.63 5.70
CA ALA A 286 -6.64 -18.43 7.05
C ALA A 286 -7.76 -17.37 7.03
N ASN A 287 -8.77 -17.51 7.87
CA ASN A 287 -9.63 -16.35 8.15
C ASN A 287 -8.93 -15.38 9.09
N GLY A 288 -8.10 -15.87 10.01
CA GLY A 288 -7.33 -15.06 10.95
C GLY A 288 -5.94 -14.74 10.43
N HIS A 289 -4.96 -14.91 11.31
CA HIS A 289 -3.55 -14.65 11.03
C HIS A 289 -2.85 -15.89 10.41
N ILE A 290 -1.83 -15.66 9.59
CA ILE A 290 -0.87 -16.69 9.14
C ILE A 290 0.50 -16.32 9.68
N GLY A 291 1.06 -17.17 10.54
CA GLY A 291 2.43 -17.05 11.03
C GLY A 291 3.28 -18.25 10.62
N ILE A 292 4.40 -18.02 9.94
CA ILE A 292 5.33 -19.06 9.47
C ILE A 292 6.73 -18.71 9.97
N PHE A 293 7.30 -19.56 10.83
CA PHE A 293 8.57 -19.31 11.50
C PHE A 293 9.50 -20.52 11.33
N ALA A 294 10.47 -20.40 10.41
CA ALA A 294 11.63 -21.29 10.38
C ALA A 294 12.66 -20.81 11.43
N GLY A 295 13.62 -21.66 11.79
CA GLY A 295 14.59 -21.41 12.85
C GLY A 295 15.44 -20.13 12.69
N ASP A 296 16.32 -19.85 13.65
CA ASP A 296 17.20 -18.67 13.65
C ASP A 296 18.64 -18.94 13.16
N TYR A 297 18.89 -20.12 12.56
CA TYR A 297 20.17 -20.47 11.94
C TYR A 297 20.22 -20.04 10.47
N TYR A 298 21.44 -19.74 9.99
CA TYR A 298 21.74 -19.26 8.63
C TYR A 298 21.54 -20.32 7.52
N ASP A 299 20.73 -21.35 7.75
CA ASP A 299 20.34 -22.34 6.75
C ASP A 299 18.86 -22.75 6.86
N ASP A 300 18.08 -22.03 7.65
CA ASP A 300 16.66 -22.31 7.91
C ASP A 300 15.76 -21.53 6.95
N ASP A 301 15.19 -22.20 5.96
CA ASP A 301 14.45 -21.60 4.86
C ASP A 301 12.93 -21.69 5.02
N VAL A 302 12.22 -20.70 4.46
CA VAL A 302 10.77 -20.82 4.18
C VAL A 302 10.52 -20.86 2.68
N LYS A 303 9.95 -21.98 2.19
CA LYS A 303 9.60 -22.19 0.79
C LYS A 303 8.11 -22.44 0.61
N VAL A 304 7.41 -21.52 -0.05
CA VAL A 304 5.97 -21.60 -0.32
C VAL A 304 5.71 -21.63 -1.82
N PHE A 305 5.21 -22.76 -2.32
CA PHE A 305 4.93 -22.96 -3.75
C PHE A 305 3.49 -22.63 -4.17
N GLY A 306 2.68 -22.11 -3.25
CA GLY A 306 1.32 -21.62 -3.50
C GLY A 306 1.14 -20.18 -3.01
N LYS A 307 -0.11 -19.71 -2.98
CA LYS A 307 -0.49 -18.38 -2.48
C LYS A 307 -0.71 -18.41 -0.96
N LEU A 308 -0.19 -17.41 -0.25
CA LEU A 308 -0.58 -17.10 1.14
C LEU A 308 -1.78 -16.14 1.14
N THR A 309 -2.85 -16.42 1.87
CA THR A 309 -4.05 -15.58 1.86
C THR A 309 -4.76 -15.53 3.19
N THR A 310 -5.03 -14.31 3.67
CA THR A 310 -6.05 -14.08 4.70
C THR A 310 -7.32 -13.52 4.07
N LEU A 311 -8.50 -13.97 4.50
CA LEU A 311 -9.76 -13.54 3.87
C LEU A 311 -10.07 -12.05 4.08
N GLU A 312 -10.64 -11.42 3.05
CA GLU A 312 -11.06 -10.02 3.10
C GLU A 312 -12.02 -9.71 4.25
N GLY A 313 -11.78 -8.61 4.94
CA GLY A 313 -12.56 -8.12 6.07
C GLY A 313 -12.28 -8.82 7.41
N SER A 314 -11.25 -9.65 7.48
CA SER A 314 -10.85 -10.32 8.72
C SER A 314 -9.84 -9.56 9.59
N GLY A 315 -9.09 -8.63 9.01
CA GLY A 315 -7.93 -7.98 9.61
C GLY A 315 -6.75 -8.93 9.83
N GLY A 316 -6.70 -10.06 9.10
CA GLY A 316 -5.67 -11.08 9.24
C GLY A 316 -4.31 -10.62 8.70
N ASN A 317 -3.28 -10.72 9.53
CA ASN A 317 -1.89 -10.46 9.12
C ASN A 317 -1.24 -11.72 8.55
N ILE A 318 -0.22 -11.54 7.69
CA ILE A 318 0.69 -12.58 7.25
C ILE A 318 2.11 -12.22 7.72
N ASP A 319 2.66 -13.02 8.64
CA ASP A 319 4.03 -12.87 9.13
C ASP A 319 4.86 -14.11 8.71
N VAL A 320 5.95 -13.88 7.97
CA VAL A 320 6.89 -14.93 7.58
C VAL A 320 8.29 -14.56 8.05
N THR A 321 8.93 -15.48 8.77
CA THR A 321 10.28 -15.33 9.30
C THR A 321 11.12 -16.55 8.94
N ALA A 322 12.31 -16.32 8.37
CA ALA A 322 13.29 -17.35 8.07
C ALA A 322 14.68 -16.98 8.63
N GLY A 323 15.43 -18.00 9.04
CA GLY A 323 16.80 -17.87 9.50
C GLY A 323 17.79 -17.65 8.36
N ASP A 324 17.45 -18.08 7.14
CA ASP A 324 18.19 -17.84 5.89
C ASP A 324 17.28 -17.19 4.84
N ASP A 325 16.70 -17.95 3.90
CA ASP A 325 15.92 -17.41 2.76
C ASP A 325 14.40 -17.53 2.95
N ILE A 326 13.66 -16.55 2.39
CA ILE A 326 12.23 -16.69 2.10
C ILE A 326 12.03 -16.81 0.59
N SER A 327 11.36 -17.86 0.11
CA SER A 327 10.94 -17.98 -1.30
C SER A 327 9.43 -18.22 -1.44
N ILE A 328 8.71 -17.31 -2.10
CA ILE A 328 7.24 -17.39 -2.32
C ILE A 328 6.92 -17.31 -3.81
N PHE A 329 6.52 -18.45 -4.38
CA PHE A 329 6.33 -18.60 -5.83
C PHE A 329 4.92 -18.26 -6.34
N GLY A 330 3.91 -18.21 -5.45
CA GLY A 330 2.52 -17.96 -5.83
C GLY A 330 1.89 -19.06 -6.70
N THR A 331 0.71 -18.77 -7.28
CA THR A 331 -0.03 -19.78 -8.09
C THR A 331 0.18 -19.56 -9.60
N PHE A 332 0.86 -20.47 -10.29
CA PHE A 332 1.20 -20.36 -11.72
C PHE A 332 0.04 -20.48 -12.73
N ASN A 333 -1.22 -20.63 -12.29
CA ASN A 333 -2.34 -21.04 -13.15
C ASN A 333 -3.44 -19.96 -13.34
N GLY A 334 -3.16 -18.69 -13.03
CA GLY A 334 -4.11 -17.57 -13.17
C GLY A 334 -3.59 -16.41 -14.04
N PRO A 335 -4.47 -15.51 -14.51
CA PRO A 335 -4.07 -14.24 -15.13
C PRO A 335 -3.46 -13.24 -14.12
N GLU A 336 -3.73 -13.45 -12.82
CA GLU A 336 -3.20 -12.68 -11.70
C GLU A 336 -2.20 -13.59 -10.97
N PHE A 337 -0.93 -13.17 -10.95
CA PHE A 337 0.18 -13.92 -10.35
C PHE A 337 0.40 -13.37 -8.95
N GLU A 338 -0.42 -13.79 -7.99
CA GLU A 338 -0.33 -13.33 -6.59
C GLU A 338 0.44 -14.35 -5.73
N SER A 339 1.44 -13.86 -5.00
CA SER A 339 2.24 -14.65 -4.04
C SER A 339 1.66 -14.58 -2.64
N ALA A 340 1.27 -13.38 -2.19
CA ALA A 340 0.65 -13.19 -0.88
C ALA A 340 -0.39 -12.06 -0.88
N GLN A 341 -1.51 -12.30 -0.18
CA GLN A 341 -2.55 -11.32 0.04
C GLN A 341 -2.97 -11.32 1.51
N ALA A 342 -2.59 -10.27 2.24
CA ALA A 342 -3.03 -10.02 3.61
C ALA A 342 -4.23 -9.06 3.63
N ASP A 343 -5.16 -9.27 4.56
CA ASP A 343 -6.24 -8.31 4.82
C ASP A 343 -5.77 -7.21 5.78
N GLY A 344 -4.92 -7.58 6.74
CA GLY A 344 -4.11 -6.68 7.57
C GLY A 344 -2.68 -6.55 7.03
N ASP A 345 -1.70 -6.55 7.94
CA ASP A 345 -0.28 -6.34 7.58
C ASP A 345 0.35 -7.58 6.93
N LEU A 346 1.33 -7.34 6.05
CA LEU A 346 2.19 -8.37 5.45
C LEU A 346 3.64 -8.07 5.82
N THR A 347 4.27 -8.95 6.61
CA THR A 347 5.66 -8.80 7.03
C THR A 347 6.48 -10.01 6.61
N LEU A 348 7.56 -9.77 5.84
CA LEU A 348 8.53 -10.79 5.46
C LEU A 348 9.90 -10.42 6.04
N TYR A 349 10.48 -11.31 6.85
CA TYR A 349 11.80 -11.16 7.45
C TYR A 349 12.67 -12.38 7.16
N ALA A 350 13.78 -12.17 6.45
CA ALA A 350 14.79 -13.18 6.16
C ALA A 350 16.15 -12.67 6.63
N SER A 351 17.02 -13.55 7.15
CA SER A 351 18.39 -13.12 7.44
C SER A 351 19.22 -12.99 6.17
N ASP A 352 18.94 -13.79 5.13
CA ASP A 352 19.55 -13.69 3.80
C ASP A 352 18.54 -13.14 2.79
N ASP A 353 18.18 -13.85 1.72
CA ASP A 353 17.39 -13.29 0.61
C ASP A 353 15.86 -13.42 0.84
N ILE A 354 15.10 -12.48 0.26
CA ILE A 354 13.66 -12.63 0.06
C ILE A 354 13.41 -12.73 -1.45
N ASP A 355 12.85 -13.82 -1.95
CA ASP A 355 12.47 -14.02 -3.35
C ASP A 355 10.96 -14.24 -3.49
N VAL A 356 10.26 -13.26 -4.07
CA VAL A 356 8.82 -13.31 -4.30
C VAL A 356 8.53 -13.15 -5.80
N LEU A 357 8.03 -14.21 -6.43
CA LEU A 357 7.80 -14.20 -7.88
C LEU A 357 6.53 -13.45 -8.31
N GLY A 358 5.54 -13.36 -7.44
CA GLY A 358 4.22 -12.78 -7.71
C GLY A 358 3.96 -11.48 -6.95
N ASP A 359 2.72 -11.01 -7.04
CA ASP A 359 2.25 -9.77 -6.43
C ASP A 359 2.15 -9.95 -4.90
N LEU A 360 2.44 -8.85 -4.20
CA LEU A 360 2.25 -8.69 -2.77
C LEU A 360 1.15 -7.66 -2.53
N THR A 361 0.11 -8.05 -1.80
CA THR A 361 -1.02 -7.16 -1.51
C THR A 361 -1.35 -7.14 -0.03
N SER A 362 -1.48 -5.95 0.54
CA SER A 362 -2.08 -5.71 1.85
C SER A 362 -3.32 -4.83 1.69
N ASN A 363 -4.51 -5.41 1.86
CA ASN A 363 -5.79 -4.75 1.55
C ASN A 363 -6.17 -3.63 2.53
N ASN A 364 -5.78 -3.73 3.80
CA ASN A 364 -6.07 -2.70 4.81
C ASN A 364 -4.88 -2.39 5.75
N GLY A 365 -3.69 -2.91 5.46
CA GLY A 365 -2.50 -2.77 6.30
C GLY A 365 -1.29 -2.26 5.52
N SER A 366 -0.12 -2.47 6.12
CA SER A 366 1.18 -2.15 5.54
C SER A 366 1.90 -3.40 5.02
N ILE A 367 2.89 -3.18 4.15
CA ILE A 367 3.86 -4.19 3.73
C ILE A 367 5.24 -3.81 4.27
N GLU A 368 5.92 -4.75 4.95
CA GLU A 368 7.30 -4.57 5.42
C GLU A 368 8.19 -5.74 4.99
N LEU A 369 9.28 -5.43 4.30
CA LEU A 369 10.24 -6.41 3.78
C LEU A 369 11.64 -6.14 4.35
N THR A 370 12.26 -7.17 4.94
CA THR A 370 13.60 -7.07 5.54
C THR A 370 14.45 -8.28 5.21
N SER A 371 15.55 -8.06 4.49
CA SER A 371 16.62 -9.04 4.20
C SER A 371 17.95 -8.55 4.81
N ASP A 372 18.44 -9.15 5.91
CA ASP A 372 19.53 -8.56 6.72
C ASP A 372 20.89 -8.52 6.00
N ILE A 373 21.21 -9.52 5.16
CA ILE A 373 22.53 -9.65 4.53
C ILE A 373 22.50 -9.27 3.04
N THR A 374 21.41 -9.56 2.35
CA THR A 374 21.35 -9.57 0.88
C THR A 374 20.09 -8.87 0.35
N THR A 375 19.61 -9.27 -0.83
CA THR A 375 18.72 -8.49 -1.69
C THR A 375 17.32 -9.09 -1.64
N THR A 376 16.31 -8.24 -1.58
CA THR A 376 14.93 -8.64 -1.82
C THR A 376 14.66 -8.65 -3.33
N TYR A 377 14.26 -9.80 -3.91
CA TYR A 377 13.88 -9.96 -5.31
C TYR A 377 12.35 -10.01 -5.44
N LEU A 378 11.80 -9.12 -6.25
CA LEU A 378 10.36 -8.98 -6.46
C LEU A 378 10.01 -9.11 -7.93
N GLY A 379 9.21 -10.13 -8.25
CA GLY A 379 8.74 -10.41 -9.59
C GLY A 379 7.38 -9.82 -9.95
N GLY A 380 6.60 -9.40 -8.95
CA GLY A 380 5.28 -8.78 -9.13
C GLY A 380 5.20 -7.32 -8.69
N ASP A 381 3.98 -6.82 -8.67
CA ASP A 381 3.59 -5.53 -8.10
C ASP A 381 3.50 -5.62 -6.57
N VAL A 382 3.67 -4.49 -5.90
CA VAL A 382 3.55 -4.36 -4.44
C VAL A 382 2.50 -3.30 -4.14
N THR A 383 1.40 -3.69 -3.49
CA THR A 383 0.30 -2.77 -3.19
C THR A 383 -0.09 -2.85 -1.73
N ALA A 384 -0.06 -1.72 -1.02
CA ALA A 384 -0.51 -1.61 0.37
C ALA A 384 -1.51 -0.46 0.55
N ALA A 385 -2.54 -0.68 1.35
CA ALA A 385 -3.49 0.37 1.70
C ALA A 385 -2.91 1.44 2.63
N VAL A 386 -1.87 1.10 3.40
CA VAL A 386 -1.18 2.00 4.33
C VAL A 386 0.24 2.26 3.83
N ASP A 387 1.27 1.65 4.42
CA ASP A 387 2.66 1.96 4.08
C ASP A 387 3.35 0.77 3.41
N ILE A 388 4.38 1.04 2.62
CA ILE A 388 5.32 0.04 2.11
C ILE A 388 6.72 0.40 2.62
N THR A 389 7.38 -0.52 3.31
CA THR A 389 8.75 -0.33 3.80
C THR A 389 9.69 -1.41 3.26
N PHE A 390 10.70 -0.99 2.51
CA PHE A 390 11.84 -1.82 2.10
C PHE A 390 13.04 -1.48 3.00
N ASN A 391 13.39 -2.38 3.92
CA ASN A 391 14.52 -2.19 4.82
C ASN A 391 15.89 -2.53 4.19
N SER A 392 15.88 -3.14 3.01
CA SER A 392 17.06 -3.70 2.34
C SER A 392 17.11 -3.32 0.85
N ASN A 393 18.21 -3.66 0.17
CA ASN A 393 18.29 -3.49 -1.27
C ASN A 393 17.21 -4.36 -1.94
N THR A 394 16.51 -3.78 -2.91
CA THR A 394 15.40 -4.46 -3.61
C THR A 394 15.64 -4.45 -5.12
N GLU A 395 15.58 -5.62 -5.73
CA GLU A 395 15.65 -5.84 -7.17
C GLU A 395 14.28 -6.27 -7.71
N PHE A 396 13.73 -5.46 -8.60
CA PHE A 396 12.52 -5.73 -9.35
C PHE A 396 12.92 -6.46 -10.64
N ASP A 397 12.60 -7.76 -10.73
CA ASP A 397 13.06 -8.64 -11.80
C ASP A 397 11.95 -9.17 -12.71
N GLY A 398 10.67 -8.85 -12.43
CA GLY A 398 9.51 -9.33 -13.18
C GLY A 398 9.29 -10.85 -13.12
N GLY A 399 9.99 -11.58 -12.24
CA GLY A 399 9.86 -13.03 -12.04
C GLY A 399 10.23 -13.87 -13.27
N GLY A 400 10.92 -13.28 -14.25
CA GLY A 400 11.20 -13.90 -15.55
C GLY A 400 9.97 -14.08 -16.46
N PHE A 401 8.85 -13.40 -16.19
CA PHE A 401 7.63 -13.50 -16.97
C PHE A 401 7.58 -12.44 -18.09
N PRO A 402 7.31 -12.84 -19.35
CA PRO A 402 7.33 -11.91 -20.49
C PRO A 402 6.15 -10.92 -20.51
N ASP A 403 5.10 -11.16 -19.73
CA ASP A 403 3.90 -10.32 -19.68
C ASP A 403 3.91 -9.32 -18.51
N LYS A 404 4.86 -9.45 -17.55
CA LYS A 404 5.07 -8.52 -16.42
C LYS A 404 6.36 -7.72 -16.63
N VAL A 405 6.33 -6.89 -17.66
CA VAL A 405 7.49 -6.07 -18.05
C VAL A 405 7.58 -4.88 -17.09
N ASP A 406 6.47 -4.18 -16.90
CA ASP A 406 6.35 -3.07 -15.96
C ASP A 406 6.03 -3.57 -14.55
N GLN A 407 6.51 -2.87 -13.53
CA GLN A 407 6.22 -3.15 -12.12
C GLN A 407 5.80 -1.87 -11.39
N THR A 408 4.82 -2.02 -10.50
CA THR A 408 4.24 -0.95 -9.70
C THR A 408 4.42 -1.22 -8.21
N VAL A 409 4.86 -0.20 -7.49
CA VAL A 409 4.83 -0.13 -6.03
C VAL A 409 3.86 0.99 -5.67
N GLU A 410 2.75 0.64 -5.05
CA GLU A 410 1.69 1.58 -4.69
C GLU A 410 1.35 1.49 -3.21
N ALA A 411 1.51 2.62 -2.49
CA ALA A 411 1.13 2.75 -1.10
C ALA A 411 0.04 3.83 -0.94
N GLY A 412 -1.02 3.51 -0.20
CA GLY A 412 -2.04 4.49 0.15
C GLY A 412 -1.51 5.62 1.05
N GLY A 413 -0.45 5.33 1.81
CA GLY A 413 0.34 6.22 2.66
C GLY A 413 1.75 6.40 2.09
N THR A 414 2.78 5.96 2.82
CA THR A 414 4.18 6.22 2.47
C THR A 414 4.88 5.00 1.86
N ILE A 415 5.67 5.22 0.80
CA ILE A 415 6.72 4.29 0.36
C ILE A 415 8.04 4.71 1.01
N THR A 416 8.61 3.84 1.84
CA THR A 416 9.95 4.03 2.45
C THR A 416 10.92 2.99 1.91
N ALA A 417 12.06 3.44 1.39
CA ALA A 417 13.16 2.57 0.98
C ALA A 417 14.45 2.99 1.68
N ASN A 418 14.87 2.17 2.64
CA ASN A 418 16.12 2.35 3.39
C ASN A 418 17.35 1.80 2.61
N GLY A 419 17.10 0.97 1.60
CA GLY A 419 18.11 0.44 0.67
C GLY A 419 17.86 0.90 -0.77
N SER A 420 18.73 0.47 -1.68
CA SER A 420 18.59 0.81 -3.11
C SER A 420 17.42 0.07 -3.76
N LEU A 421 16.73 0.72 -4.71
CA LEU A 421 15.67 0.12 -5.52
C LEU A 421 16.16 -0.03 -6.97
N LYS A 422 16.07 -1.23 -7.54
CA LYS A 422 16.60 -1.49 -8.89
C LYS A 422 15.65 -2.29 -9.74
N LYS A 423 15.21 -1.75 -10.88
CA LYS A 423 14.56 -2.54 -11.92
C LYS A 423 15.63 -3.15 -12.82
N VAL A 424 15.82 -4.47 -12.72
CA VAL A 424 16.92 -5.19 -13.40
C VAL A 424 16.50 -5.83 -14.72
N THR A 425 15.20 -5.87 -15.00
CA THR A 425 14.63 -6.35 -16.27
C THR A 425 14.00 -5.22 -17.09
N GLU A 426 13.68 -5.48 -18.35
CA GLU A 426 12.95 -4.55 -19.22
C GLU A 426 11.62 -4.11 -18.61
N GLY A 427 11.26 -2.84 -18.79
CA GLY A 427 9.98 -2.25 -18.41
C GLY A 427 10.09 -1.11 -17.41
N ASP A 428 8.98 -0.43 -17.22
CA ASP A 428 8.86 0.73 -16.37
C ASP A 428 8.79 0.32 -14.89
N LEU A 429 9.27 1.21 -14.01
CA LEU A 429 9.06 1.11 -12.57
C LEU A 429 8.25 2.31 -12.11
N TRP A 430 7.10 2.03 -11.49
CA TRP A 430 6.20 3.03 -10.93
C TRP A 430 6.26 2.99 -9.40
N LEU A 431 6.59 4.12 -8.78
CA LEU A 431 6.54 4.33 -7.34
C LEU A 431 5.44 5.37 -7.06
N ILE A 432 4.33 4.93 -6.48
CA ILE A 432 3.13 5.74 -6.26
C ILE A 432 2.81 5.79 -4.77
N GLY A 433 3.03 6.94 -4.14
CA GLY A 433 2.73 7.20 -2.73
C GLY A 433 1.49 8.08 -2.56
N GLY A 434 0.80 7.93 -1.44
CA GLY A 434 -0.32 8.77 -1.05
C GLY A 434 -1.62 8.53 -1.81
N SER A 435 -1.80 7.37 -2.47
CA SER A 435 -3.00 7.11 -3.28
C SER A 435 -4.29 6.92 -2.44
N GLY A 436 -4.14 6.72 -1.13
CA GLY A 436 -5.23 6.53 -0.17
C GLY A 436 -5.87 7.83 0.33
N GLY A 437 -5.32 8.99 -0.04
CA GLY A 437 -5.78 10.31 0.37
C GLY A 437 -4.68 11.15 1.01
N THR A 438 -5.06 12.13 1.84
CA THR A 438 -4.10 13.13 2.33
C THR A 438 -3.04 12.55 3.27
N VAL A 439 -1.79 12.53 2.82
CA VAL A 439 -0.62 12.20 3.63
C VAL A 439 -0.07 13.48 4.28
N ILE A 440 0.34 13.40 5.55
CA ILE A 440 1.04 14.51 6.22
C ILE A 440 2.52 14.15 6.32
N GLY A 441 3.35 14.79 5.48
CA GLY A 441 4.78 14.51 5.37
C GLY A 441 5.12 13.81 4.07
N ASP A 442 6.11 12.93 4.11
CA ASP A 442 6.64 12.25 2.92
C ASP A 442 5.71 11.09 2.51
N ALA A 443 5.19 11.13 1.29
CA ALA A 443 4.51 10.01 0.67
C ALA A 443 5.50 9.05 -0.02
N ILE A 444 6.68 9.57 -0.35
CA ILE A 444 7.80 8.79 -0.87
C ILE A 444 9.07 9.24 -0.14
N ASP A 445 9.78 8.29 0.47
CA ASP A 445 11.01 8.48 1.22
C ASP A 445 12.08 7.47 0.76
N LEU A 446 12.99 7.92 -0.12
CA LEU A 446 14.00 7.07 -0.74
C LEU A 446 15.40 7.52 -0.29
N ASP A 447 16.04 6.72 0.56
CA ASP A 447 17.32 7.08 1.19
C ASP A 447 18.54 6.80 0.30
N GLU A 448 18.43 5.85 -0.64
CA GLU A 448 19.54 5.35 -1.46
C GLU A 448 19.19 5.35 -2.96
N LEU A 449 20.13 4.91 -3.80
CA LEU A 449 20.02 4.88 -5.27
C LEU A 449 18.73 4.20 -5.77
N VAL A 450 18.07 4.83 -6.74
CA VAL A 450 17.04 4.18 -7.57
C VAL A 450 17.53 4.08 -9.00
N SER A 451 17.50 2.87 -9.57
CA SER A 451 17.99 2.65 -10.93
C SER A 451 17.12 1.72 -11.76
N ILE A 452 17.08 1.97 -13.07
CA ILE A 452 16.39 1.12 -14.04
C ILE A 452 17.36 0.68 -15.12
N HIS A 453 17.27 -0.59 -15.51
CA HIS A 453 18.07 -1.13 -16.60
C HIS A 453 17.57 -0.70 -17.99
N LYS A 454 16.28 -0.91 -18.28
CA LYS A 454 15.60 -0.55 -19.53
C LYS A 454 14.14 -0.22 -19.22
N GLY A 455 13.65 0.92 -19.71
CA GLY A 455 12.36 1.48 -19.32
C GLY A 455 12.48 2.80 -18.55
N ASN A 456 11.34 3.33 -18.12
CA ASN A 456 11.19 4.63 -17.47
C ASN A 456 10.99 4.50 -15.96
N LEU A 457 11.45 5.52 -15.22
CA LEU A 457 11.23 5.66 -13.78
C LEU A 457 10.14 6.69 -13.52
N TRP A 458 9.08 6.27 -12.85
CA TRP A 458 7.95 7.13 -12.47
C TRP A 458 7.88 7.22 -10.95
N ILE A 459 8.06 8.41 -10.39
CA ILE A 459 7.94 8.69 -8.95
C ILE A 459 6.81 9.70 -8.77
N ILE A 460 5.70 9.27 -8.17
CA ILE A 460 4.46 10.04 -8.11
C ILE A 460 3.94 10.04 -6.67
N ALA A 461 3.80 11.23 -6.08
CA ALA A 461 3.05 11.44 -4.86
C ALA A 461 1.72 12.11 -5.21
N GLU A 462 0.62 11.35 -5.14
CA GLU A 462 -0.73 11.89 -5.37
C GLU A 462 -1.17 12.80 -4.23
N SER A 463 -0.62 12.58 -3.03
CA SER A 463 -0.67 13.51 -1.91
C SER A 463 0.55 13.33 -1.01
N GLY A 464 1.15 14.43 -0.57
CA GLY A 464 2.33 14.47 0.29
C GLY A 464 3.62 14.87 -0.43
N ASP A 465 4.68 14.97 0.35
CA ASP A 465 6.01 15.35 -0.10
C ASP A 465 6.76 14.16 -0.70
N ILE A 466 7.75 14.43 -1.55
CA ILE A 466 8.72 13.45 -2.05
C ILE A 466 10.11 13.79 -1.49
N GLN A 467 10.66 12.85 -0.72
CA GLN A 467 12.01 12.92 -0.18
C GLN A 467 12.94 11.96 -0.93
N LEU A 468 13.98 12.51 -1.56
CA LEU A 468 15.00 11.74 -2.29
C LEU A 468 16.41 12.06 -1.79
N SER A 469 17.11 11.07 -1.23
CA SER A 469 18.50 11.20 -0.76
C SER A 469 19.51 10.50 -1.68
N GLY A 470 19.08 9.50 -2.44
CA GLY A 470 19.91 8.81 -3.42
C GLY A 470 19.78 9.36 -4.85
N ASP A 471 20.78 9.07 -5.68
CA ASP A 471 20.75 9.41 -7.11
C ASP A 471 19.65 8.62 -7.84
N LEU A 472 19.17 9.18 -8.97
CA LEU A 472 18.23 8.52 -9.87
C LEU A 472 18.87 8.31 -11.24
N THR A 473 18.78 7.10 -11.78
CA THR A 473 19.34 6.81 -13.10
C THR A 473 18.56 5.77 -13.88
N THR A 474 18.32 6.03 -15.17
CA THR A 474 17.91 5.00 -16.14
C THR A 474 19.10 4.42 -16.92
N PHE A 475 20.32 4.75 -16.49
CA PHE A 475 21.59 4.25 -17.01
C PHE A 475 22.41 3.71 -15.83
N GLY A 476 22.14 2.48 -15.40
CA GLY A 476 22.64 2.04 -14.09
C GLY A 476 23.11 0.60 -14.02
N ASN A 477 24.39 0.43 -13.75
CA ASN A 477 25.12 -0.82 -13.68
C ASN A 477 24.73 -1.78 -12.53
N GLY A 478 24.25 -2.97 -12.92
CA GLY A 478 24.16 -4.21 -12.13
C GLY A 478 24.42 -5.46 -12.98
N GLY A 479 25.20 -5.30 -14.06
CA GLY A 479 25.34 -6.29 -15.15
C GLY A 479 25.32 -5.63 -16.54
N CYS A 480 24.87 -4.39 -16.60
CA CYS A 480 24.77 -3.57 -17.80
C CYS A 480 25.76 -2.40 -17.70
N GLU A 481 27.05 -2.74 -17.59
CA GLU A 481 28.18 -1.79 -17.74
C GLU A 481 28.28 -1.37 -19.21
N GLY A 482 27.36 -0.53 -19.68
CA GLY A 482 27.52 0.25 -20.89
C GLY A 482 28.19 1.58 -20.54
N GLY A 483 29.18 2.01 -21.32
CA GLY A 483 29.80 3.32 -21.16
C GLY A 483 28.81 4.47 -21.38
N ILE A 484 29.31 5.69 -21.24
CA ILE A 484 28.57 6.94 -21.44
C ILE A 484 27.71 6.86 -22.74
N PRO A 485 26.42 7.25 -22.72
CA PRO A 485 25.44 7.03 -23.80
C PRO A 485 25.82 7.58 -25.18
N CYS A 486 26.85 8.42 -25.28
CA CYS A 486 27.40 8.93 -26.53
C CYS A 486 28.13 7.88 -27.39
N ASP A 487 28.67 6.83 -26.77
CA ASP A 487 29.47 5.81 -27.44
C ASP A 487 28.54 4.66 -27.93
N ILE A 488 27.58 4.98 -28.80
CA ILE A 488 26.53 4.04 -29.22
C ILE A 488 26.70 3.55 -30.66
N TRP A 489 27.08 2.27 -30.78
CA TRP A 489 26.75 1.41 -31.92
C TRP A 489 25.45 0.60 -31.68
N GLU A 490 24.86 0.72 -30.49
CA GLU A 490 23.60 0.09 -30.07
C GLU A 490 22.80 1.16 -29.32
N LEU A 491 21.74 1.70 -29.92
CA LEU A 491 20.78 2.58 -29.24
C LEU A 491 20.18 1.79 -28.08
N TRP A 492 20.59 2.09 -26.84
CA TRP A 492 20.12 1.37 -25.66
C TRP A 492 18.68 1.81 -25.36
N GLU A 493 17.79 0.85 -25.06
CA GLU A 493 16.39 1.06 -24.66
C GLU A 493 16.29 1.60 -23.20
N THR A 494 17.07 2.63 -22.88
CA THR A 494 16.98 3.34 -21.60
C THR A 494 15.88 4.39 -21.66
N GLY A 495 15.11 4.58 -20.59
CA GLY A 495 14.00 5.53 -20.55
C GLY A 495 14.30 6.81 -19.77
N GLY A 496 13.25 7.57 -19.47
CA GLY A 496 13.31 8.85 -18.76
C GLY A 496 13.00 8.73 -17.27
N VAL A 497 13.13 9.84 -16.55
CA VAL A 497 12.78 9.96 -15.12
C VAL A 497 11.69 11.01 -14.95
N LEU A 498 10.56 10.64 -14.34
CA LEU A 498 9.49 11.53 -13.91
C LEU A 498 9.42 11.59 -12.39
N ILE A 499 9.33 12.80 -11.84
CA ILE A 499 9.07 13.06 -10.43
C ILE A 499 7.92 14.06 -10.31
N VAL A 500 6.82 13.69 -9.67
CA VAL A 500 5.63 14.55 -9.51
C VAL A 500 5.14 14.50 -8.06
N SER A 501 5.08 15.64 -7.40
CA SER A 501 4.32 15.83 -6.16
C SER A 501 3.15 16.78 -6.44
N ASP A 502 1.92 16.25 -6.36
CA ASP A 502 0.70 16.94 -6.80
C ASP A 502 0.23 18.04 -5.83
N ASP A 503 0.53 17.90 -4.54
CA ASP A 503 0.14 18.87 -3.49
C ASP A 503 1.26 19.23 -2.50
N GLY A 504 2.44 18.59 -2.61
CA GLY A 504 3.58 18.78 -1.73
C GLY A 504 4.82 19.34 -2.42
N LYS A 505 5.97 19.15 -1.76
CA LYS A 505 7.29 19.55 -2.25
C LYS A 505 8.18 18.36 -2.58
N ILE A 506 9.23 18.61 -3.37
CA ILE A 506 10.29 17.64 -3.69
C ILE A 506 11.61 18.12 -3.08
N TYR A 507 12.27 17.28 -2.28
CA TYR A 507 13.47 17.69 -1.56
C TYR A 507 14.42 16.53 -1.23
N THR A 508 15.64 16.87 -0.84
CA THR A 508 16.61 15.95 -0.26
C THR A 508 16.69 16.16 1.24
N ARG A 509 16.89 15.09 2.01
CA ARG A 509 17.08 15.16 3.47
C ARG A 509 18.41 15.81 3.81
N ASP A 510 18.49 17.13 3.66
CA ASP A 510 19.64 17.94 4.03
C ASP A 510 19.24 19.30 4.65
N GLY A 511 19.86 19.61 5.78
CA GLY A 511 19.64 20.89 6.48
C GLY A 511 18.43 20.90 7.41
N LEU A 512 17.94 22.11 7.71
CA LEU A 512 16.82 22.33 8.64
C LEU A 512 15.49 22.61 7.93
N ASP A 513 15.57 23.07 6.68
CA ASP A 513 14.41 23.56 5.93
C ASP A 513 13.88 22.49 4.95
N ASN A 514 14.70 21.49 4.58
CA ASN A 514 14.32 20.33 3.77
C ASN A 514 13.48 20.76 2.54
N ASP A 515 14.03 21.70 1.76
CA ASP A 515 13.31 22.41 0.69
C ASP A 515 14.08 22.43 -0.63
N THR A 516 15.19 21.68 -0.70
CA THR A 516 16.13 21.69 -1.81
C THR A 516 16.41 20.26 -2.26
N LEU A 517 16.32 20.00 -3.55
CA LEU A 517 16.69 18.74 -4.19
C LEU A 517 18.18 18.77 -4.54
N ASN A 518 18.97 17.86 -3.97
CA ASN A 518 20.43 17.79 -4.07
C ASN A 518 20.93 16.39 -4.46
N ILE A 519 20.30 15.78 -5.46
CA ILE A 519 20.67 14.47 -6.01
C ILE A 519 21.03 14.56 -7.49
N SER A 520 21.75 13.57 -8.00
CA SER A 520 22.00 13.42 -9.43
C SER A 520 20.81 12.73 -10.09
N ILE A 521 20.34 13.25 -11.22
CA ILE A 521 19.25 12.68 -12.01
C ILE A 521 19.74 12.49 -13.45
N THR A 522 19.68 11.25 -13.93
CA THR A 522 20.12 10.90 -15.28
C THR A 522 18.98 10.21 -16.03
N GLY A 523 18.56 10.77 -17.17
CA GLY A 523 17.47 10.24 -18.00
C GLY A 523 17.80 10.19 -19.50
N ASN A 524 17.10 9.33 -20.25
CA ASN A 524 17.15 9.24 -21.70
C ASN A 524 15.81 9.57 -22.33
N SER A 525 15.80 10.19 -23.51
CA SER A 525 14.62 10.20 -24.36
C SER A 525 14.94 10.07 -25.85
N ASP A 526 14.03 9.44 -26.56
CA ASP A 526 13.99 9.39 -28.01
C ASP A 526 12.51 9.26 -28.40
N HIS A 527 11.98 10.37 -28.91
CA HIS A 527 10.58 10.44 -29.34
C HIS A 527 10.24 9.39 -30.42
N GLU A 528 11.11 9.18 -31.42
CA GLU A 528 10.82 8.24 -32.52
C GLU A 528 10.79 6.78 -32.06
N LEU A 529 11.52 6.46 -30.99
CA LEU A 529 11.54 5.14 -30.35
C LEU A 529 10.50 5.00 -29.23
N GLY A 530 9.80 6.07 -28.87
CA GLY A 530 8.87 6.11 -27.74
C GLY A 530 9.56 5.98 -26.37
N LEU A 531 10.87 6.27 -26.31
CA LEU A 531 11.67 6.22 -25.08
C LEU A 531 11.65 7.57 -24.38
N GLY A 532 11.61 7.55 -23.05
CA GLY A 532 11.50 8.75 -22.23
C GLY A 532 10.17 8.82 -21.48
N VAL A 533 10.12 9.71 -20.51
CA VAL A 533 8.88 10.02 -19.81
C VAL A 533 8.13 11.09 -20.58
N GLY A 534 6.81 11.05 -20.63
CA GLY A 534 6.06 11.94 -21.51
C GLY A 534 4.72 12.34 -20.93
N PHE A 535 4.28 13.54 -21.30
CA PHE A 535 2.93 14.02 -20.97
C PHE A 535 1.85 13.29 -21.79
N ASP A 536 2.23 12.73 -22.94
CA ASP A 536 1.42 11.82 -23.74
C ASP A 536 2.28 10.79 -24.52
N GLU A 537 1.64 10.05 -25.44
CA GLU A 537 2.29 9.01 -26.26
C GLU A 537 3.34 9.58 -27.23
N ASP A 538 3.17 10.82 -27.68
CA ASP A 538 3.91 11.44 -28.78
C ASP A 538 4.89 12.54 -28.30
N HIS A 539 5.10 12.74 -27.01
CA HIS A 539 6.02 13.80 -26.53
C HIS A 539 6.81 13.27 -25.35
N LYS A 540 8.12 13.03 -25.55
CA LYS A 540 8.99 12.34 -24.60
C LYS A 540 10.16 13.21 -24.20
N VAL A 541 10.40 13.31 -22.90
CA VAL A 541 11.51 14.03 -22.28
C VAL A 541 12.35 13.07 -21.45
N ALA A 542 13.64 13.38 -21.32
CA ALA A 542 14.56 12.55 -20.54
C ALA A 542 14.33 12.71 -19.04
N ILE A 543 14.05 13.94 -18.59
CA ILE A 543 13.82 14.27 -17.19
C ILE A 543 12.62 15.21 -17.07
N ALA A 544 11.64 14.87 -16.24
CA ALA A 544 10.51 15.72 -15.89
C ALA A 544 10.36 15.80 -14.36
N ILE A 545 10.30 17.02 -13.81
CA ILE A 545 10.14 17.27 -12.38
C ILE A 545 9.02 18.28 -12.18
N TRP A 546 8.02 17.96 -11.36
CA TRP A 546 6.92 18.86 -11.01
C TRP A 546 6.65 18.86 -9.50
N SER A 547 6.61 20.05 -8.90
CA SER A 547 6.29 20.25 -7.48
C SER A 547 5.12 21.21 -7.33
N ALA A 548 4.15 20.91 -6.47
CA ALA A 548 3.07 21.85 -6.18
C ALA A 548 3.57 23.11 -5.45
N GLU A 549 4.56 22.94 -4.57
CA GLU A 549 5.26 24.02 -3.87
C GLU A 549 6.53 24.46 -4.60
N ASP A 550 7.29 25.40 -3.99
CA ASP A 550 8.58 25.86 -4.49
C ASP A 550 9.51 24.69 -4.83
N LEU A 551 10.07 24.72 -6.04
CA LEU A 551 11.04 23.72 -6.49
C LEU A 551 12.43 24.32 -6.53
N LYS A 552 13.33 23.84 -5.67
CA LYS A 552 14.73 24.28 -5.63
C LYS A 552 15.65 23.13 -6.00
N ILE A 553 16.26 23.19 -7.17
CA ILE A 553 17.30 22.25 -7.59
C ILE A 553 18.63 22.84 -7.16
N GLY A 554 19.18 22.31 -6.08
CA GLY A 554 20.34 22.89 -5.41
C GLY A 554 21.65 22.60 -6.12
N SER A 555 22.71 23.29 -5.69
CA SER A 555 24.06 23.13 -6.26
C SER A 555 24.70 21.77 -5.98
N GLY A 556 24.10 20.95 -5.12
CA GLY A 556 24.51 19.56 -4.87
C GLY A 556 23.93 18.56 -5.86
N ALA A 557 22.89 18.94 -6.62
CA ALA A 557 22.30 18.12 -7.67
C ALA A 557 23.09 18.16 -8.98
N GLU A 558 22.81 17.25 -9.90
CA GLU A 558 23.28 17.26 -11.28
C GLU A 558 22.18 16.71 -12.20
N LEU A 559 21.81 17.43 -13.25
CA LEU A 559 20.82 16.93 -14.22
C LEU A 559 21.52 16.56 -15.53
N SER A 560 21.43 15.29 -15.91
CA SER A 560 22.06 14.76 -17.12
C SER A 560 21.02 14.11 -18.04
N ALA A 561 20.68 14.79 -19.13
CA ALA A 561 19.76 14.28 -20.14
C ALA A 561 20.51 13.85 -21.39
N PHE A 562 20.21 12.64 -21.86
CA PHE A 562 20.74 12.08 -23.10
C PHE A 562 19.61 11.73 -24.05
N GLY A 563 19.85 11.71 -25.36
CA GLY A 563 18.79 11.34 -26.29
C GLY A 563 19.09 11.61 -27.74
N VAL A 564 18.05 11.57 -28.56
CA VAL A 564 18.02 12.14 -29.91
C VAL A 564 16.92 13.19 -29.92
N TYR A 565 17.30 14.45 -30.16
CA TYR A 565 16.36 15.57 -30.18
C TYR A 565 16.18 16.13 -31.59
N TYR A 566 14.93 16.26 -31.99
CA TYR A 566 14.51 16.46 -33.37
C TYR A 566 13.98 17.88 -33.60
N ASP A 567 14.36 18.48 -34.73
CA ASP A 567 13.92 19.85 -35.08
C ASP A 567 12.44 19.88 -35.54
N ASP A 568 11.88 18.73 -35.91
CA ASP A 568 10.51 18.57 -36.40
C ASP A 568 9.51 18.05 -35.36
N VAL A 569 9.97 17.78 -34.14
CA VAL A 569 9.13 17.50 -32.95
C VAL A 569 8.70 18.82 -32.29
N ASP A 570 7.51 18.85 -31.71
CA ASP A 570 6.91 20.06 -31.12
C ASP A 570 6.17 19.78 -29.80
N ASP A 571 6.91 19.78 -28.70
CA ASP A 571 6.38 19.45 -27.36
C ASP A 571 5.52 20.56 -26.74
N ARG A 572 5.38 21.72 -27.40
CA ARG A 572 4.66 22.87 -26.84
C ARG A 572 3.26 22.52 -26.39
N ALA A 573 2.51 21.78 -27.19
CA ALA A 573 1.14 21.43 -26.83
C ALA A 573 1.08 20.52 -25.60
N ALA A 574 2.06 19.63 -25.43
CA ALA A 574 2.12 18.63 -24.37
C ALA A 574 2.38 19.25 -22.97
N ILE A 575 3.06 20.40 -22.92
CA ILE A 575 3.38 21.14 -21.68
C ILE A 575 2.53 22.40 -21.48
N ASP A 576 1.34 22.44 -22.08
CA ASP A 576 0.44 23.59 -22.02
C ASP A 576 1.10 24.89 -22.48
N PHE A 577 1.88 24.84 -23.56
CA PHE A 577 2.33 26.03 -24.28
C PHE A 577 1.47 26.25 -25.51
N LEU A 578 1.40 27.51 -25.94
CA LEU A 578 0.72 27.86 -27.16
C LEU A 578 1.51 27.27 -28.35
N ALA A 579 0.88 26.38 -29.09
CA ALA A 579 1.42 25.80 -30.34
C ALA A 579 0.71 26.36 -31.59
N ASP A 580 -0.56 26.77 -31.45
CA ASP A 580 -1.39 27.22 -32.58
C ASP A 580 -1.11 28.68 -32.97
N PRO A 581 -0.73 28.95 -34.23
CA PRO A 581 -0.55 30.32 -34.71
C PRO A 581 -1.90 31.04 -34.81
N LEU A 582 -1.86 32.38 -34.70
CA LEU A 582 -3.05 33.26 -34.82
C LEU A 582 -4.09 33.10 -33.70
N THR A 583 -3.71 32.52 -32.56
CA THR A 583 -4.59 32.35 -31.40
C THR A 583 -4.79 33.66 -30.67
N PHE A 584 -6.07 34.02 -30.44
CA PHE A 584 -6.45 35.24 -29.72
C PHE A 584 -6.63 34.96 -28.23
N ILE A 585 -5.72 35.47 -27.40
CA ILE A 585 -5.80 35.38 -25.93
C ILE A 585 -5.69 36.78 -25.35
N GLY A 586 -6.66 37.16 -24.51
CA GLY A 586 -6.74 38.53 -23.98
C GLY A 586 -7.04 39.58 -25.06
N GLY A 587 -7.63 39.18 -26.19
CA GLY A 587 -8.03 40.10 -27.27
C GLY A 587 -6.93 40.47 -28.27
N ILE A 588 -5.73 39.88 -28.15
CA ILE A 588 -4.63 40.02 -29.10
C ILE A 588 -4.14 38.65 -29.57
N ILE A 589 -3.51 38.63 -30.75
CA ILE A 589 -2.81 37.44 -31.24
C ILE A 589 -1.54 37.28 -30.42
N ARG A 590 -1.32 36.10 -29.85
CA ARG A 590 -0.11 35.76 -29.08
C ARG A 590 0.90 35.02 -29.97
N ASP A 591 2.18 35.22 -29.68
CA ASP A 591 3.27 34.50 -30.35
C ASP A 591 3.48 33.14 -29.71
N GLN A 592 3.31 32.09 -30.50
CA GLN A 592 3.53 30.70 -30.10
C GLN A 592 5.04 30.34 -30.00
N GLY A 593 5.91 31.14 -30.62
CA GLY A 593 7.34 30.86 -30.77
C GLY A 593 7.62 29.79 -31.84
N ASP A 594 8.86 29.33 -31.88
CA ASP A 594 9.28 28.22 -32.75
C ASP A 594 9.00 26.86 -32.06
N PRO A 595 8.70 25.79 -32.82
CA PRO A 595 8.66 24.42 -32.31
C PRO A 595 9.94 24.02 -31.59
N PHE A 596 9.86 23.02 -30.70
CA PHE A 596 11.02 22.43 -30.06
C PHE A 596 10.74 21.03 -29.49
N ASP A 597 11.82 20.30 -29.27
CA ASP A 597 11.89 19.02 -28.56
C ASP A 597 12.57 19.23 -27.20
N ALA A 598 11.90 18.79 -26.13
CA ALA A 598 12.27 19.00 -24.75
C ALA A 598 13.09 17.82 -24.21
N ALA A 599 14.27 18.14 -23.69
CA ALA A 599 15.11 17.19 -22.99
C ALA A 599 14.79 17.14 -21.49
N ILE A 600 14.61 18.33 -20.90
CA ILE A 600 14.40 18.49 -19.45
C ILE A 600 13.24 19.44 -19.23
N TYR A 601 12.27 19.01 -18.44
CA TYR A 601 11.18 19.84 -17.94
C TYR A 601 11.26 19.95 -16.41
N VAL A 602 11.29 21.18 -15.90
CA VAL A 602 11.27 21.48 -14.47
C VAL A 602 10.13 22.46 -14.22
N GLY A 603 9.14 22.10 -13.41
CA GLY A 603 7.99 22.96 -13.15
C GLY A 603 7.56 23.02 -11.69
N SER A 604 6.89 24.12 -11.35
CA SER A 604 6.34 24.32 -10.01
C SER A 604 5.02 25.10 -10.02
N GLY A 605 4.10 24.74 -9.11
CA GLY A 605 2.93 25.53 -8.76
C GLY A 605 3.24 26.86 -8.05
N SER A 606 4.51 27.15 -7.76
CA SER A 606 5.01 28.35 -7.11
C SER A 606 6.27 28.91 -7.81
N ASP A 607 7.42 29.00 -7.13
CA ASP A 607 8.69 29.48 -7.67
C ASP A 607 9.63 28.31 -8.04
N VAL A 608 10.48 28.50 -9.04
CA VAL A 608 11.55 27.54 -9.40
C VAL A 608 12.91 28.19 -9.25
N ASP A 609 13.83 27.53 -8.54
CA ASP A 609 15.25 27.88 -8.50
C ASP A 609 16.09 26.74 -9.07
N VAL A 610 16.94 27.03 -10.06
CA VAL A 610 17.89 26.06 -10.61
C VAL A 610 19.31 26.55 -10.34
N SER A 611 19.99 25.83 -9.45
CA SER A 611 21.36 26.10 -9.02
C SER A 611 22.31 24.94 -9.34
N SER A 612 21.83 23.88 -9.99
CA SER A 612 22.60 22.68 -10.33
C SER A 612 23.35 22.82 -11.65
N PRO A 613 24.49 22.13 -11.83
CA PRO A 613 25.00 21.80 -13.16
C PRO A 613 23.96 21.02 -13.98
N VAL A 614 23.96 21.27 -15.29
CA VAL A 614 23.06 20.62 -16.25
C VAL A 614 23.84 20.25 -17.50
N SER A 615 23.62 19.04 -18.02
CA SER A 615 24.17 18.56 -19.29
C SER A 615 23.07 17.91 -20.12
N ILE A 616 22.81 18.45 -21.30
CA ILE A 616 21.89 17.91 -22.31
C ILE A 616 22.73 17.54 -23.53
N MET A 617 22.74 16.26 -23.89
CA MET A 617 23.52 15.74 -25.00
C MET A 617 22.64 14.95 -25.96
N SER A 618 22.65 15.36 -27.23
CA SER A 618 22.00 14.65 -28.34
C SER A 618 23.00 13.81 -29.10
N SER A 619 22.60 12.61 -29.50
CA SER A 619 23.32 11.80 -30.48
C SER A 619 22.91 12.25 -31.89
N GLU A 620 23.84 12.85 -32.65
CA GLU A 620 23.59 13.24 -34.03
C GLU A 620 24.44 12.45 -35.03
N LEU A 621 23.85 12.12 -36.19
CA LEU A 621 24.54 11.50 -37.32
C LEU A 621 25.45 12.51 -38.00
N VAL A 622 26.76 12.28 -37.95
CA VAL A 622 27.76 13.09 -38.65
C VAL A 622 28.19 12.39 -39.94
N ASP A 623 27.89 13.05 -41.07
CA ASP A 623 28.35 12.66 -42.39
C ASP A 623 29.89 12.70 -42.45
N LEU A 624 30.54 11.54 -42.35
CA LEU A 624 32.00 11.48 -42.49
C LEU A 624 32.41 11.81 -43.94
N PRO A 625 33.37 12.73 -44.16
CA PRO A 625 33.76 13.20 -45.49
C PRO A 625 34.37 12.11 -46.41
N ASN A 626 34.56 10.88 -45.94
CA ASN A 626 35.17 9.78 -46.70
C ASN A 626 34.22 8.61 -47.04
N GLY A 627 32.95 8.63 -46.61
CA GLY A 627 31.99 7.54 -46.88
C GLY A 627 32.29 6.23 -46.14
N ASP A 628 33.08 6.27 -45.08
CA ASP A 628 33.38 5.12 -44.20
C ASP A 628 32.36 5.05 -43.05
N GLY A 629 31.08 4.82 -43.40
CA GLY A 629 29.98 4.64 -42.44
C GLY A 629 29.52 5.91 -41.72
N ASP A 630 28.32 5.83 -41.15
CA ASP A 630 27.77 6.87 -40.29
C ASP A 630 28.49 6.83 -38.93
N GLN A 631 28.92 7.99 -38.41
CA GLN A 631 29.40 8.12 -37.04
C GLN A 631 28.44 9.02 -36.27
N PHE A 632 28.14 8.64 -35.03
CA PHE A 632 27.41 9.48 -34.10
C PHE A 632 28.39 10.41 -33.36
N GLU A 633 28.03 11.69 -33.24
CA GLU A 633 28.72 12.65 -32.37
C GLU A 633 27.74 13.15 -31.31
N CYS A 634 28.21 13.23 -30.06
CA CYS A 634 27.44 13.86 -28.99
C CYS A 634 27.57 15.37 -29.10
N VAL A 635 26.45 16.04 -29.35
CA VAL A 635 26.37 17.49 -29.45
C VAL A 635 25.36 18.02 -28.44
N PRO A 636 25.62 19.17 -27.79
CA PRO A 636 24.61 19.80 -26.95
C PRO A 636 23.45 20.29 -27.82
N LYS A 637 22.30 19.65 -27.66
CA LYS A 637 21.06 19.93 -28.39
C LYS A 637 19.87 19.37 -27.62
N GLY A 638 18.72 20.02 -27.74
CA GLY A 638 17.50 19.74 -26.98
C GLY A 638 17.15 20.94 -26.10
N THR A 639 15.89 21.01 -25.71
CA THR A 639 15.37 22.16 -24.95
C THR A 639 15.28 21.86 -23.46
N MET A 640 15.79 22.76 -22.63
CA MET A 640 15.41 22.82 -21.22
C MET A 640 14.22 23.78 -21.04
N VAL A 641 13.19 23.34 -20.32
CA VAL A 641 12.05 24.16 -19.94
C VAL A 641 12.01 24.32 -18.42
N ILE A 642 11.93 25.57 -17.96
CA ILE A 642 11.76 25.92 -16.55
C ILE A 642 10.46 26.69 -16.39
N ASP A 643 9.44 26.03 -15.84
CA ASP A 643 8.06 26.53 -15.76
C ASP A 643 7.61 26.83 -14.33
N ALA A 644 7.67 28.10 -13.94
CA ALA A 644 7.17 28.53 -12.65
C ALA A 644 5.78 29.16 -12.78
N TRP A 645 4.92 28.93 -11.79
CA TRP A 645 3.73 29.74 -11.61
C TRP A 645 4.11 31.22 -11.46
N ASN A 646 5.04 31.52 -10.53
CA ASN A 646 5.37 32.88 -10.13
C ASN A 646 6.71 33.38 -10.71
N ALA A 647 7.85 32.87 -10.24
CA ALA A 647 9.17 33.35 -10.61
C ALA A 647 10.19 32.21 -10.81
N VAL A 648 11.20 32.50 -11.65
CA VAL A 648 12.36 31.64 -11.87
C VAL A 648 13.63 32.37 -11.44
N THR A 649 14.49 31.69 -10.68
CA THR A 649 15.84 32.15 -10.35
C THR A 649 16.90 31.15 -10.81
N PHE A 650 18.08 31.68 -11.14
CA PHE A 650 19.27 30.89 -11.43
C PHE A 650 20.27 31.09 -10.30
N ASP A 651 20.88 30.00 -9.83
CA ASP A 651 21.93 29.99 -8.82
C ASP A 651 21.55 30.75 -7.53
N GLY A 652 20.28 30.68 -7.11
CA GLY A 652 19.76 31.45 -5.97
C GLY A 652 19.89 32.97 -6.13
N GLY A 653 19.96 33.46 -7.38
CA GLY A 653 20.22 34.86 -7.73
C GLY A 653 21.69 35.28 -7.66
N VAL A 654 22.62 34.34 -7.51
CA VAL A 654 24.07 34.60 -7.48
C VAL A 654 24.66 34.39 -8.87
N SER A 655 25.04 35.48 -9.53
CA SER A 655 25.64 35.38 -10.87
C SER A 655 26.96 34.60 -10.89
N GLY A 656 27.10 33.72 -11.88
CA GLY A 656 28.25 32.85 -12.11
C GLY A 656 28.25 31.59 -11.25
N GLY A 657 27.09 31.10 -10.84
CA GLY A 657 26.96 29.80 -10.19
C GLY A 657 27.06 28.63 -11.18
N LEU A 658 26.67 27.43 -10.72
CA LEU A 658 26.91 26.20 -11.48
C LEU A 658 25.99 26.09 -12.69
N PHE A 659 24.72 26.47 -12.54
CA PHE A 659 23.77 26.46 -13.65
C PHE A 659 24.20 27.45 -14.74
N GLU A 660 24.54 28.70 -14.35
CA GLU A 660 25.03 29.69 -15.31
C GLU A 660 26.36 29.30 -15.95
N THR A 661 27.18 28.49 -15.27
CA THR A 661 28.42 27.95 -15.83
C THR A 661 28.15 26.92 -16.92
N SER A 662 27.23 25.97 -16.68
CA SER A 662 26.79 25.01 -17.71
C SER A 662 26.14 25.72 -18.89
N LEU A 663 25.33 26.75 -18.63
CA LEU A 663 24.74 27.58 -19.68
C LEU A 663 25.81 28.27 -20.53
N ALA A 664 26.83 28.87 -19.90
CA ALA A 664 27.96 29.51 -20.60
C ALA A 664 28.80 28.53 -21.44
N ALA A 665 28.86 27.27 -21.00
CA ALA A 665 29.56 26.20 -21.72
C ALA A 665 28.73 25.63 -22.88
N GLY A 666 27.44 25.99 -22.98
CA GLY A 666 26.51 25.42 -23.93
C GLY A 666 26.11 23.99 -23.59
N GLU A 667 26.16 23.60 -22.31
CA GLU A 667 25.79 22.26 -21.84
C GLU A 667 24.27 22.14 -21.62
N VAL A 668 23.55 23.26 -21.52
CA VAL A 668 22.08 23.30 -21.37
C VAL A 668 21.39 23.22 -22.74
N GLY A 669 21.80 22.27 -23.56
CA GLY A 669 21.27 22.05 -24.91
C GLY A 669 21.56 23.22 -25.86
N ASP A 670 20.68 23.42 -26.85
CA ASP A 670 20.74 24.55 -27.80
C ASP A 670 19.63 25.58 -27.55
N ARG A 671 18.70 25.28 -26.62
CA ARG A 671 17.55 26.13 -26.28
C ARG A 671 17.19 26.06 -24.80
N LEU A 672 16.80 27.20 -24.24
CA LEU A 672 16.26 27.34 -22.89
C LEU A 672 14.98 28.19 -22.94
N GLU A 673 13.90 27.65 -22.39
CA GLU A 673 12.64 28.35 -22.22
C GLU A 673 12.31 28.55 -20.74
N VAL A 674 12.02 29.79 -20.36
CA VAL A 674 11.74 30.15 -18.96
C VAL A 674 10.38 30.81 -18.86
N VAL A 675 9.54 30.31 -17.97
CA VAL A 675 8.13 30.68 -17.89
C VAL A 675 7.77 31.26 -16.53
N SER A 676 6.96 32.31 -16.57
CA SER A 676 6.19 32.79 -15.42
C SER A 676 4.72 32.79 -15.83
N ARG A 677 3.93 31.83 -15.33
CA ARG A 677 2.49 31.73 -15.67
C ARG A 677 1.70 32.99 -15.28
N ARG A 678 2.22 33.79 -14.35
CA ARG A 678 1.67 35.11 -13.95
C ARG A 678 1.94 36.25 -14.93
N SER A 679 2.99 36.19 -15.75
CA SER A 679 3.40 37.31 -16.61
C SER A 679 2.63 37.31 -17.93
N GLU A 680 2.01 38.44 -18.31
CA GLU A 680 1.30 38.57 -19.60
C GLU A 680 2.22 39.16 -20.68
N TRP A 681 3.10 40.08 -20.27
CA TRP A 681 3.97 40.88 -21.14
C TRP A 681 5.43 40.83 -20.69
N LEU A 682 6.34 41.14 -21.62
CA LEU A 682 7.78 41.12 -21.35
C LEU A 682 8.19 42.06 -20.21
N PHE A 683 7.67 43.29 -20.16
CA PHE A 683 7.97 44.22 -19.05
C PHE A 683 7.50 43.73 -17.67
N GLU A 684 6.49 42.85 -17.61
CA GLU A 684 5.98 42.29 -16.35
C GLU A 684 6.87 41.16 -15.81
N ALA A 685 7.68 40.55 -16.68
CA ALA A 685 8.62 39.51 -16.28
C ALA A 685 9.83 40.06 -15.50
N ILE A 686 10.05 41.38 -15.48
CA ILE A 686 11.17 41.99 -14.76
C ILE A 686 11.05 41.70 -13.25
N GLY A 687 12.06 41.02 -12.70
CA GLY A 687 12.08 40.61 -11.28
C GLY A 687 11.35 39.30 -11.01
N ARG A 688 10.78 38.66 -12.05
CA ARG A 688 10.23 37.30 -12.02
C ARG A 688 11.06 36.32 -12.83
N LEU A 689 11.55 36.74 -13.99
CA LEU A 689 12.36 35.92 -14.89
C LEU A 689 13.79 36.44 -14.98
N PRO A 690 14.79 35.55 -15.17
CA PRO A 690 16.17 35.95 -15.37
C PRO A 690 16.36 36.56 -16.77
N TYR A 691 17.33 37.48 -16.89
CA TYR A 691 17.80 38.02 -18.17
C TYR A 691 16.72 38.61 -19.11
N VAL A 692 15.64 39.19 -18.57
CA VAL A 692 14.56 39.84 -19.37
C VAL A 692 15.09 40.91 -20.32
N GLY A 693 16.12 41.66 -19.91
CA GLY A 693 16.77 42.67 -20.75
C GLY A 693 17.83 42.12 -21.71
N GLY A 694 18.02 40.80 -21.78
CA GLY A 694 19.14 40.14 -22.43
C GLY A 694 20.45 40.20 -21.63
N GLY A 695 21.55 39.76 -22.25
CA GLY A 695 22.91 39.87 -21.70
C GLY A 695 23.30 38.80 -20.67
N GLY A 696 22.64 37.65 -20.67
CA GLY A 696 23.04 36.48 -19.89
C GLY A 696 24.24 35.73 -20.49
N PRO A 697 24.72 34.68 -19.79
CA PRO A 697 25.90 33.91 -20.19
C PRO A 697 25.54 32.89 -21.28
N PHE A 698 24.94 33.34 -22.37
CA PHE A 698 24.47 32.47 -23.44
C PHE A 698 25.58 32.25 -24.49
N PRO A 699 25.71 31.03 -25.06
CA PRO A 699 26.53 30.79 -26.24
C PRO A 699 26.09 31.64 -27.43
N ASP A 700 26.98 31.78 -28.42
CA ASP A 700 26.61 32.41 -29.69
C ASP A 700 25.48 31.61 -30.36
N ASP A 701 24.48 32.32 -30.91
CA ASP A 701 23.30 31.76 -31.57
C ASP A 701 22.35 30.90 -30.69
N TYR A 702 22.49 30.96 -29.35
CA TYR A 702 21.65 30.22 -28.42
C TYR A 702 20.20 30.75 -28.33
N ALA A 703 19.21 29.86 -28.32
CA ALA A 703 17.80 30.22 -28.27
C ALA A 703 17.30 30.37 -26.81
N TYR A 704 17.28 31.59 -26.30
CA TYR A 704 16.71 31.92 -24.99
C TYR A 704 15.32 32.56 -25.13
N VAL A 705 14.27 31.86 -24.69
CA VAL A 705 12.87 32.27 -24.86
C VAL A 705 12.20 32.51 -23.51
N LEU A 706 11.54 33.66 -23.37
CA LEU A 706 10.77 34.01 -22.18
C LEU A 706 9.28 33.83 -22.47
N ARG A 707 8.57 33.13 -21.60
CA ARG A 707 7.15 32.88 -21.74
C ARG A 707 6.33 33.29 -20.53
N GLY A 708 5.03 33.46 -20.76
CA GLY A 708 4.05 33.60 -19.69
C GLY A 708 2.62 33.36 -20.17
N ALA A 709 1.71 33.26 -19.20
CA ALA A 709 0.30 32.92 -19.44
C ALA A 709 -0.67 33.99 -18.92
N GLY A 710 -0.18 35.07 -18.30
CA GLY A 710 -0.99 36.17 -17.80
C GLY A 710 -2.10 35.77 -16.82
N LEU A 711 -1.95 34.68 -16.07
CA LEU A 711 -3.03 34.13 -15.23
C LEU A 711 -3.38 34.99 -14.00
N ASP A 712 -2.56 35.98 -13.69
CA ASP A 712 -2.92 37.06 -12.76
C ASP A 712 -4.06 37.95 -13.28
N LYS A 713 -4.37 37.87 -14.58
CA LYS A 713 -5.38 38.72 -15.21
C LYS A 713 -6.69 37.95 -15.31
N LEU A 714 -7.72 38.45 -14.62
CA LEU A 714 -9.07 37.86 -14.62
C LEU A 714 -9.70 37.63 -16.01
N HIS A 715 -9.20 38.32 -17.06
CA HIS A 715 -9.72 38.20 -18.42
C HIS A 715 -9.01 37.11 -19.26
N ILE A 716 -7.97 36.47 -18.71
CA ILE A 716 -7.21 35.39 -19.33
C ILE A 716 -7.46 34.12 -18.53
N ILE A 717 -7.98 33.09 -19.20
CA ILE A 717 -8.33 31.79 -18.60
C ILE A 717 -7.72 30.60 -19.34
N ASP A 718 -6.93 30.86 -20.39
CA ASP A 718 -6.47 29.84 -21.34
C ASP A 718 -5.44 28.89 -20.70
N GLY A 719 -4.67 29.36 -19.71
CA GLY A 719 -3.65 28.54 -19.04
C GLY A 719 -2.35 28.43 -19.83
N ARG A 720 -2.43 28.37 -21.16
CA ARG A 720 -1.27 28.10 -22.01
C ARG A 720 -0.29 29.27 -22.05
N ALA A 721 1.01 28.97 -22.02
CA ALA A 721 2.07 29.98 -22.06
C ALA A 721 2.46 30.35 -23.50
N TRP A 722 2.66 31.65 -23.75
CA TRP A 722 3.11 32.21 -25.04
C TRP A 722 4.42 32.99 -24.89
N VAL A 723 5.10 33.28 -26.00
CA VAL A 723 6.32 34.09 -26.01
C VAL A 723 6.02 35.52 -25.59
N LEU A 724 6.74 36.02 -24.59
CA LEU A 724 6.54 37.35 -24.05
C LEU A 724 7.10 38.42 -24.99
N GLU A 725 6.20 39.25 -25.52
CA GLU A 725 6.52 40.48 -26.23
C GLU A 725 6.04 41.70 -25.43
N ASP A 726 6.60 42.87 -25.69
CA ASP A 726 6.02 44.12 -25.20
C ASP A 726 4.85 44.52 -26.10
N PRO A 727 3.74 45.03 -25.55
CA PRO A 727 2.61 45.45 -26.36
C PRO A 727 3.07 46.51 -27.36
N VAL A 728 2.75 46.28 -28.64
CA VAL A 728 3.05 47.26 -29.69
C VAL A 728 2.36 48.57 -29.30
N SER A 729 3.17 49.59 -28.95
CA SER A 729 2.64 50.89 -28.53
C SER A 729 1.57 51.33 -29.54
N PRO A 730 0.32 51.59 -29.10
CA PRO A 730 -0.74 51.96 -30.03
C PRO A 730 -0.27 53.15 -30.84
N VAL A 731 -0.32 53.03 -32.16
CA VAL A 731 0.03 54.10 -33.10
C VAL A 731 -0.64 55.38 -32.60
N PRO A 732 0.09 56.47 -32.33
CA PRO A 732 -0.50 57.69 -31.81
C PRO A 732 -1.66 58.07 -32.72
N LEU A 733 -2.88 58.04 -32.19
CA LEU A 733 -4.03 58.57 -32.91
C LEU A 733 -3.72 60.04 -33.16
N PHE A 734 -3.44 60.37 -34.42
CA PHE A 734 -3.30 61.73 -34.89
C PHE A 734 -4.57 62.50 -34.50
N TRP A 735 -4.49 63.34 -33.47
CA TRP A 735 -5.49 64.37 -33.23
C TRP A 735 -5.19 65.57 -34.12
N GLU A 736 -6.04 65.75 -35.12
CA GLU A 736 -6.13 66.99 -35.89
C GLU A 736 -6.65 68.11 -34.97
N ALA A 737 -5.98 69.26 -34.98
CA ALA A 737 -6.29 70.37 -34.09
C ALA A 737 -7.60 71.10 -34.48
N GLY A 738 -8.51 71.26 -33.50
CA GLY A 738 -9.74 72.07 -33.56
C GLY A 738 -10.91 71.29 -32.96
N GLU A 739 -11.78 71.78 -32.07
CA GLU A 739 -12.26 73.13 -31.78
C GLU A 739 -12.63 73.26 -30.29
N ALA A 740 -12.95 74.49 -29.88
CA ALA A 740 -13.23 74.94 -28.52
C ALA A 740 -14.26 74.11 -27.74
N SER A 741 -13.99 73.93 -26.45
CA SER A 741 -14.91 73.37 -25.47
C SER A 741 -16.26 74.09 -25.50
N GLU A 742 -17.31 73.40 -25.94
CA GLU A 742 -18.67 73.72 -25.53
C GLU A 742 -18.88 73.24 -24.09
N ASP A 743 -19.35 74.17 -23.27
CA ASP A 743 -19.80 73.97 -21.89
C ASP A 743 -21.00 73.01 -21.92
N GLN A 744 -20.77 71.72 -21.63
CA GLN A 744 -21.84 70.74 -21.49
C GLN A 744 -22.52 70.94 -20.13
N GLY A 745 -23.54 71.82 -20.12
CA GLY A 745 -24.55 71.78 -19.08
C GLY A 745 -25.24 70.40 -19.10
N PHE A 746 -25.10 69.64 -18.01
CA PHE A 746 -25.86 68.42 -17.78
C PHE A 746 -27.37 68.71 -17.95
N ALA A 747 -27.97 68.14 -19.01
CA ALA A 747 -29.40 68.17 -19.22
C ALA A 747 -30.14 67.26 -18.21
N GLU A 748 -31.40 67.60 -17.96
CA GLU A 748 -32.36 66.95 -17.06
C GLU A 748 -32.26 65.41 -17.05
N GLY A 749 -31.69 64.86 -15.97
CA GLY A 749 -31.52 63.41 -15.77
C GLY A 749 -30.65 63.04 -14.56
N GLY A 750 -29.83 63.97 -14.04
CA GLY A 750 -29.02 63.73 -12.86
C GLY A 750 -29.84 63.52 -11.57
N CYS A 751 -29.17 63.00 -10.54
CA CYS A 751 -29.73 62.77 -9.20
C CYS A 751 -29.24 63.83 -8.20
N PRO A 752 -29.69 65.11 -8.26
CA PRO A 752 -29.22 66.17 -7.37
C PRO A 752 -29.21 65.81 -5.87
N PRO A 753 -30.20 65.09 -5.33
CA PRO A 753 -30.16 64.68 -3.92
C PRO A 753 -28.99 63.76 -3.58
N LEU A 754 -28.68 62.79 -4.46
CA LEU A 754 -27.56 61.87 -4.27
C LEU A 754 -26.20 62.57 -4.44
N MET A 755 -26.10 63.50 -5.39
CA MET A 755 -24.88 64.30 -5.58
C MET A 755 -24.61 65.25 -4.42
N ASN A 756 -25.66 65.85 -3.84
CA ASN A 756 -25.52 66.65 -2.62
C ASN A 756 -25.14 65.79 -1.41
N TRP A 757 -25.67 64.57 -1.31
CA TRP A 757 -25.25 63.63 -0.27
C TRP A 757 -23.78 63.26 -0.45
N LEU A 758 -23.36 62.85 -1.65
CA LEU A 758 -21.98 62.50 -1.96
C LEU A 758 -21.02 63.66 -1.65
N ALA A 759 -21.36 64.89 -2.04
CA ALA A 759 -20.55 66.07 -1.73
C ALA A 759 -20.29 66.21 -0.22
N ASN A 760 -21.31 66.00 0.62
CA ASN A 760 -21.15 66.00 2.07
C ASN A 760 -20.34 64.79 2.56
N GLU A 761 -20.54 63.63 1.93
CA GLU A 761 -19.92 62.36 2.29
C GLU A 761 -18.40 62.39 2.15
N ILE A 762 -17.91 62.95 1.04
CA ILE A 762 -16.48 63.09 0.73
C ILE A 762 -15.90 64.47 1.06
N GLY A 763 -16.69 65.37 1.67
CA GLY A 763 -16.23 66.64 2.22
C GLY A 763 -15.89 67.74 1.20
N VAL A 764 -16.51 67.71 0.02
CA VAL A 764 -16.37 68.74 -1.04
C VAL A 764 -17.59 69.65 -1.13
N PRO A 765 -17.43 70.94 -1.49
CA PRO A 765 -18.55 71.82 -1.76
C PRO A 765 -19.46 71.24 -2.86
N ALA A 766 -20.78 71.36 -2.70
CA ALA A 766 -21.76 70.85 -3.67
C ALA A 766 -21.58 71.44 -5.08
N ASP A 767 -21.01 72.64 -5.20
CA ASP A 767 -20.71 73.27 -6.49
C ASP A 767 -19.52 72.60 -7.22
N ASP A 768 -18.64 71.91 -6.49
CA ASP A 768 -17.41 71.27 -7.00
C ASP A 768 -17.57 69.77 -7.28
N ILE A 769 -18.68 69.15 -6.85
CA ILE A 769 -18.92 67.70 -6.99
C ILE A 769 -18.95 67.23 -8.45
N GLN A 770 -19.33 68.12 -9.37
CA GLN A 770 -19.35 67.81 -10.80
C GLN A 770 -17.95 67.56 -11.35
N VAL A 771 -16.92 68.20 -10.80
CA VAL A 771 -15.52 67.99 -11.19
C VAL A 771 -15.02 66.61 -10.72
N VAL A 772 -15.41 66.20 -9.50
CA VAL A 772 -15.06 64.89 -8.93
C VAL A 772 -15.72 63.76 -9.74
N VAL A 773 -17.01 63.90 -10.04
CA VAL A 773 -17.76 62.90 -10.83
C VAL A 773 -17.27 62.84 -12.28
N ALA A 774 -16.90 63.97 -12.88
CA ALA A 774 -16.28 63.99 -14.21
C ALA A 774 -14.90 63.31 -14.21
N GLY A 775 -14.13 63.42 -13.13
CA GLY A 775 -12.88 62.69 -12.93
C GLY A 775 -13.09 61.18 -12.85
N ALA A 776 -14.10 60.73 -12.10
CA ALA A 776 -14.48 59.31 -12.02
C ALA A 776 -14.92 58.74 -13.39
N LEU A 777 -15.75 59.47 -14.14
CA LEU A 777 -16.16 59.10 -15.51
C LEU A 777 -15.00 59.01 -16.50
N ALA A 778 -13.93 59.78 -16.29
CA ALA A 778 -12.73 59.72 -17.12
C ALA A 778 -11.86 58.49 -16.81
N LEU A 779 -11.97 57.93 -15.59
CA LEU A 779 -11.28 56.72 -15.17
C LEU A 779 -12.07 55.46 -15.51
N ASN A 780 -13.41 55.54 -15.53
CA ASN A 780 -14.28 54.43 -15.89
C ASN A 780 -15.55 54.92 -16.62
N THR A 781 -15.59 54.70 -17.92
CA THR A 781 -16.64 55.22 -18.83
C THR A 781 -17.96 54.46 -18.75
N ASP A 782 -17.98 53.28 -18.10
CA ASP A 782 -19.15 52.42 -18.01
C ASP A 782 -20.03 52.72 -16.78
N ILE A 783 -19.60 53.67 -15.93
CA ILE A 783 -20.31 54.00 -14.69
C ILE A 783 -21.44 54.99 -14.95
N GLN A 784 -22.65 54.64 -14.51
CA GLN A 784 -23.75 55.60 -14.35
C GLN A 784 -23.60 56.31 -12.98
N PRO A 785 -23.30 57.63 -12.94
CA PRO A 785 -22.97 58.31 -11.69
C PRO A 785 -24.07 58.26 -10.63
N CYS A 786 -25.33 58.25 -11.06
CA CYS A 786 -26.48 58.09 -10.17
C CYS A 786 -26.49 56.72 -9.48
N ASP A 787 -26.16 55.64 -10.20
CA ASP A 787 -26.20 54.28 -9.68
C ASP A 787 -25.02 54.01 -8.75
N MET A 788 -23.85 54.56 -9.07
CA MET A 788 -22.69 54.59 -8.15
C MET A 788 -23.04 55.30 -6.84
N CYS A 789 -23.56 56.53 -6.92
CA CYS A 789 -23.95 57.29 -5.71
C CYS A 789 -25.03 56.57 -4.90
N ALA A 790 -25.99 55.92 -5.56
CA ALA A 790 -27.04 55.16 -4.90
C ALA A 790 -26.48 53.92 -4.17
N ARG A 791 -25.54 53.18 -4.80
CA ARG A 791 -24.87 52.04 -4.18
C ARG A 791 -23.99 52.46 -3.00
N LEU A 792 -23.23 53.56 -3.15
CA LEU A 792 -22.42 54.10 -2.06
C LEU A 792 -23.27 54.57 -0.89
N LEU A 793 -24.38 55.27 -1.15
CA LEU A 793 -25.34 55.67 -0.12
C LEU A 793 -25.96 54.44 0.58
N ASN A 794 -26.28 53.39 -0.17
CA ASN A 794 -26.83 52.16 0.41
C ASN A 794 -25.82 51.49 1.36
N ALA A 795 -24.56 51.36 0.93
CA ALA A 795 -23.49 50.84 1.77
C ALA A 795 -23.29 51.72 3.03
N ALA A 796 -23.20 53.04 2.86
CA ALA A 796 -23.08 53.99 3.96
C ALA A 796 -24.25 53.91 4.97
N THR A 797 -25.48 53.69 4.48
CA THR A 797 -26.67 53.55 5.33
C THR A 797 -26.61 52.28 6.19
N ILE A 798 -26.11 51.17 5.64
CA ILE A 798 -25.90 49.92 6.38
C ILE A 798 -24.79 50.12 7.42
N LEU A 799 -23.71 50.81 7.05
CA LEU A 799 -22.57 51.09 7.92
C LEU A 799 -22.89 52.04 9.08
N GLU A 800 -23.82 52.98 8.89
CA GLU A 800 -24.31 53.86 9.96
C GLU A 800 -24.98 53.09 11.11
N ASP A 801 -25.48 51.87 10.84
CA ASP A 801 -26.15 51.00 11.83
C ASP A 801 -27.18 51.78 12.66
N ALA A 802 -28.03 52.57 12.00
CA ALA A 802 -28.97 53.47 12.66
C ALA A 802 -29.99 52.73 13.56
N GLU A 803 -30.24 51.45 13.29
CA GLU A 803 -31.10 50.58 14.10
C GLU A 803 -30.36 49.89 15.26
N GLY A 804 -29.02 49.94 15.29
CA GLY A 804 -28.16 49.35 16.32
C GLY A 804 -28.21 47.82 16.32
N THR A 805 -28.33 47.20 15.15
CA THR A 805 -28.48 45.74 15.00
C THR A 805 -27.25 45.08 14.40
N GLN A 806 -26.55 45.75 13.50
CA GLN A 806 -25.47 45.19 12.70
C GLN A 806 -24.17 45.04 13.51
N ILE A 807 -23.74 46.10 14.22
CA ILE A 807 -22.50 46.09 15.00
C ILE A 807 -22.58 45.13 16.20
N PRO A 808 -23.69 45.07 16.98
CA PRO A 808 -23.83 44.07 18.03
C PRO A 808 -23.90 42.63 17.51
N ALA A 809 -24.49 42.41 16.34
CA ALA A 809 -24.50 41.10 15.70
C ALA A 809 -23.07 40.66 15.33
N MET A 810 -22.28 41.56 14.73
CA MET A 810 -20.86 41.28 14.45
C MET A 810 -20.06 41.01 15.73
N ALA A 811 -20.26 41.81 16.79
CA ALA A 811 -19.62 41.60 18.08
C ALA A 811 -19.89 40.19 18.63
N ARG A 812 -21.12 39.69 18.44
CA ARG A 812 -21.51 38.35 18.87
C ARG A 812 -20.81 37.27 18.06
N VAL A 813 -20.81 37.36 16.73
CA VAL A 813 -20.12 36.40 15.85
C VAL A 813 -18.63 36.35 16.20
N VAL A 814 -17.96 37.50 16.26
CA VAL A 814 -16.52 37.55 16.52
C VAL A 814 -16.17 36.92 17.89
N ASN A 815 -16.97 37.17 18.92
CA ASN A 815 -16.73 36.62 20.26
C ASN A 815 -16.97 35.09 20.37
N GLU A 816 -17.59 34.46 19.37
CA GLU A 816 -17.73 33.00 19.33
C GLU A 816 -16.44 32.32 18.86
N PHE A 817 -15.65 32.99 18.01
CA PHE A 817 -14.42 32.45 17.42
C PHE A 817 -13.15 33.02 18.08
N ILE A 818 -13.24 34.20 18.69
CA ILE A 818 -12.11 34.88 19.35
C ILE A 818 -12.42 35.06 20.83
N THR A 819 -11.74 34.27 21.68
CA THR A 819 -11.88 34.34 23.14
C THR A 819 -10.80 35.19 23.83
N THR A 820 -9.78 35.64 23.09
CA THR A 820 -8.65 36.40 23.60
C THR A 820 -8.62 37.80 23.00
N SER A 821 -7.94 38.75 23.66
CA SER A 821 -7.76 40.10 23.13
C SER A 821 -6.55 40.23 22.18
N ALA A 822 -6.00 39.11 21.71
CA ALA A 822 -4.93 39.10 20.71
C ALA A 822 -5.52 39.33 19.30
N PRO A 823 -4.73 39.82 18.33
CA PRO A 823 -5.16 39.86 16.93
C PRO A 823 -5.59 38.46 16.45
N PRO A 824 -6.69 38.33 15.68
CA PRO A 824 -7.11 37.04 15.14
C PRO A 824 -6.02 36.41 14.25
N SER A 825 -5.83 35.10 14.37
CA SER A 825 -4.99 34.32 13.44
C SER A 825 -5.66 34.19 12.06
N PRO A 826 -4.91 33.86 10.99
CA PRO A 826 -5.49 33.60 9.66
C PRO A 826 -6.61 32.57 9.68
N GLU A 827 -6.48 31.50 10.47
CA GLU A 827 -7.48 30.43 10.59
C GLU A 827 -8.76 30.93 11.26
N GLN A 828 -8.63 31.81 12.26
CA GLN A 828 -9.78 32.45 12.90
C GLN A 828 -10.49 33.42 11.94
N MET A 829 -9.73 34.15 11.11
CA MET A 829 -10.29 35.02 10.08
C MET A 829 -11.08 34.23 9.03
N THR A 830 -10.53 33.10 8.57
CA THR A 830 -11.20 32.17 7.63
C THR A 830 -12.44 31.53 8.25
N SER A 831 -12.38 31.12 9.51
CA SER A 831 -13.52 30.52 10.22
C SER A 831 -14.69 31.48 10.38
N ILE A 832 -14.41 32.75 10.72
CA ILE A 832 -15.46 33.79 10.79
C ILE A 832 -16.03 34.06 9.39
N ALA A 833 -15.20 34.11 8.35
CA ALA A 833 -15.65 34.34 6.99
C ALA A 833 -16.56 33.21 6.47
N ALA A 834 -16.20 31.95 6.73
CA ALA A 834 -17.01 30.78 6.39
C ALA A 834 -18.37 30.81 7.11
N ALA A 835 -18.37 31.11 8.42
CA ALA A 835 -19.60 31.21 9.20
C ALA A 835 -20.52 32.34 8.70
N LEU A 836 -19.98 33.47 8.24
CA LEU A 836 -20.81 34.55 7.65
C LEU A 836 -21.38 34.14 6.27
N ALA A 837 -20.61 33.41 5.47
CA ALA A 837 -21.03 32.96 4.13
C ALA A 837 -22.16 31.91 4.18
N GLU A 838 -22.19 31.04 5.19
CA GLU A 838 -23.24 30.01 5.36
C GLU A 838 -24.62 30.60 5.72
N HIS A 839 -24.65 31.83 6.24
CA HIS A 839 -25.85 32.45 6.80
C HIS A 839 -26.35 33.66 5.99
N VAL A 840 -26.04 33.75 4.69
CA VAL A 840 -26.47 34.87 3.85
C VAL A 840 -28.00 34.90 3.70
N GLY A 841 -28.63 35.97 4.23
CA GLY A 841 -30.05 36.27 4.00
C GLY A 841 -31.05 35.44 4.80
N ASP A 842 -30.61 34.65 5.78
CA ASP A 842 -31.47 33.76 6.59
C ASP A 842 -32.18 34.47 7.77
N GLY A 843 -31.90 35.77 7.96
CA GLY A 843 -32.48 36.59 9.02
C GLY A 843 -31.86 36.39 10.41
N THR A 844 -30.76 35.65 10.52
CA THR A 844 -30.02 35.48 11.77
C THR A 844 -29.10 36.67 12.08
N TYR A 845 -28.44 36.63 13.25
CA TYR A 845 -27.41 37.61 13.57
C TYR A 845 -26.16 37.42 12.70
N TYR A 846 -25.88 36.22 12.17
CA TYR A 846 -24.81 36.02 11.18
C TYR A 846 -25.13 36.72 9.86
N ALA A 847 -26.37 36.64 9.37
CA ALA A 847 -26.81 37.40 8.19
C ALA A 847 -26.61 38.91 8.37
N SER A 848 -26.98 39.43 9.55
CA SER A 848 -26.85 40.86 9.87
C SER A 848 -25.39 41.30 10.00
N ALA A 849 -24.53 40.42 10.54
CA ALA A 849 -23.09 40.61 10.60
C ALA A 849 -22.46 40.60 9.20
N GLY A 850 -22.82 39.63 8.35
CA GLY A 850 -22.34 39.51 6.97
C GLY A 850 -22.67 40.77 6.15
N GLN A 851 -23.93 41.23 6.23
CA GLN A 851 -24.37 42.47 5.55
C GLN A 851 -23.52 43.70 5.92
N TRP A 852 -23.06 43.79 7.17
CA TRP A 852 -22.25 44.92 7.61
C TRP A 852 -20.81 44.85 7.08
N ILE A 853 -20.19 43.66 7.07
CA ILE A 853 -18.85 43.49 6.48
C ILE A 853 -18.88 43.65 4.95
N ASP A 854 -19.89 43.11 4.28
CA ASP A 854 -20.07 43.28 2.84
C ASP A 854 -20.27 44.77 2.48
N ALA A 855 -20.96 45.53 3.34
CA ALA A 855 -21.10 46.98 3.16
C ALA A 855 -19.77 47.73 3.30
N ILE A 856 -18.84 47.29 4.16
CA ILE A 856 -17.49 47.86 4.25
C ILE A 856 -16.74 47.61 2.94
N VAL A 857 -16.76 46.37 2.45
CA VAL A 857 -16.10 45.98 1.20
C VAL A 857 -16.68 46.75 0.02
N ALA A 858 -18.00 46.85 -0.08
CA ALA A 858 -18.68 47.59 -1.13
C ALA A 858 -18.38 49.09 -1.08
N TYR A 859 -18.36 49.70 0.12
CA TYR A 859 -18.04 51.11 0.28
C TYR A 859 -16.60 51.43 -0.17
N ILE A 860 -15.62 50.66 0.31
CA ILE A 860 -14.20 50.84 -0.05
C ILE A 860 -13.98 50.52 -1.53
N GLY A 861 -14.62 49.48 -2.05
CA GLY A 861 -14.56 49.10 -3.46
C GLY A 861 -15.02 50.23 -4.38
N ILE A 862 -16.20 50.81 -4.12
CA ILE A 862 -16.74 51.92 -4.92
C ILE A 862 -15.81 53.15 -4.84
N MET A 863 -15.29 53.48 -3.65
CA MET A 863 -14.37 54.62 -3.51
C MET A 863 -13.05 54.42 -4.29
N ASN A 864 -12.52 53.20 -4.30
CA ASN A 864 -11.25 52.87 -4.97
C ASN A 864 -11.43 52.68 -6.48
N THR A 865 -12.23 51.69 -6.89
CA THR A 865 -12.28 51.23 -8.29
C THR A 865 -13.21 52.07 -9.16
N GLU A 866 -14.24 52.71 -8.58
CA GLU A 866 -15.22 53.49 -9.32
C GLU A 866 -14.96 55.00 -9.24
N MET A 867 -14.51 55.51 -8.08
CA MET A 867 -14.21 56.93 -7.89
C MET A 867 -12.73 57.30 -8.03
N GLY A 868 -11.83 56.30 -8.07
CA GLY A 868 -10.40 56.51 -8.33
C GLY A 868 -9.60 57.01 -7.13
N TYR A 869 -10.11 56.87 -5.91
CA TYR A 869 -9.32 57.16 -4.70
C TYR A 869 -8.31 56.04 -4.45
N SER A 870 -7.18 56.37 -3.80
CA SER A 870 -6.25 55.34 -3.36
C SER A 870 -6.92 54.38 -2.35
N ALA A 871 -6.41 53.16 -2.21
CA ALA A 871 -6.89 52.23 -1.20
C ALA A 871 -6.84 52.83 0.22
N ALA A 872 -5.75 53.54 0.53
CA ALA A 872 -5.58 54.25 1.80
C ALA A 872 -6.62 55.36 2.02
N ASP A 873 -6.90 56.18 0.99
CA ASP A 873 -7.93 57.23 1.08
C ASP A 873 -9.33 56.63 1.22
N SER A 874 -9.61 55.54 0.51
CA SER A 874 -10.89 54.83 0.56
C SER A 874 -11.17 54.25 1.95
N VAL A 875 -10.16 53.68 2.60
CA VAL A 875 -10.23 53.24 4.00
C VAL A 875 -10.46 54.43 4.93
N ALA A 876 -9.76 55.55 4.74
CA ALA A 876 -9.91 56.74 5.57
C ALA A 876 -11.34 57.32 5.53
N PHE A 877 -12.03 57.26 4.39
CA PHE A 877 -13.44 57.66 4.30
C PHE A 877 -14.38 56.72 5.08
N ALA A 878 -14.07 55.43 5.16
CA ALA A 878 -14.86 54.45 5.89
C ALA A 878 -14.68 54.55 7.42
N GLU A 879 -13.55 55.09 7.91
CA GLU A 879 -13.22 55.15 9.35
C GLU A 879 -14.31 55.81 10.21
N LYS A 880 -15.03 56.81 9.70
CA LYS A 880 -16.11 57.48 10.44
C LYS A 880 -17.26 56.53 10.82
N TYR A 881 -17.49 55.48 10.04
CA TYR A 881 -18.49 54.46 10.33
C TYR A 881 -17.99 53.39 11.31
N LEU A 882 -16.68 53.35 11.55
CA LEU A 882 -16.05 52.40 12.47
C LEU A 882 -15.87 53.00 13.88
N MET A 883 -16.10 54.31 14.05
CA MET A 883 -16.09 54.95 15.36
C MET A 883 -17.01 54.22 16.37
N PRO A 884 -18.28 53.87 16.04
CA PRO A 884 -19.14 53.15 16.97
C PRO A 884 -18.57 51.77 17.38
N VAL A 885 -17.82 51.09 16.49
CA VAL A 885 -17.13 49.83 16.78
C VAL A 885 -16.09 50.02 17.87
N THR A 886 -15.27 51.06 17.76
CA THR A 886 -14.26 51.39 18.78
C THR A 886 -14.87 51.85 20.10
N GLU A 887 -16.06 52.47 20.06
CA GLU A 887 -16.80 52.90 21.24
C GLU A 887 -17.51 51.75 21.98
N THR A 888 -17.70 50.58 21.34
CA THR A 888 -18.30 49.39 21.99
C THR A 888 -17.45 48.81 23.13
N GLY A 889 -16.14 49.10 23.15
CA GLY A 889 -15.18 48.50 24.09
C GLY A 889 -14.88 47.03 23.83
N ASN A 890 -15.35 46.44 22.72
CA ASN A 890 -15.01 45.08 22.33
C ASN A 890 -13.66 45.04 21.57
N ALA A 891 -12.61 44.65 22.28
CA ALA A 891 -11.24 44.58 21.75
C ALA A 891 -11.09 43.55 20.61
N ALA A 892 -11.77 42.40 20.69
CA ALA A 892 -11.71 41.35 19.67
C ALA A 892 -12.37 41.81 18.35
N LEU A 893 -13.54 42.45 18.46
CA LEU A 893 -14.22 43.05 17.31
C LEU A 893 -13.36 44.14 16.65
N THR A 894 -12.74 45.00 17.46
CA THR A 894 -11.89 46.08 16.95
C THR A 894 -10.69 45.52 16.18
N ALA A 895 -10.03 44.48 16.73
CA ALA A 895 -8.89 43.82 16.09
C ALA A 895 -9.29 43.11 14.79
N TYR A 896 -10.44 42.43 14.77
CA TYR A 896 -10.97 41.78 13.56
C TYR A 896 -11.24 42.78 12.43
N VAL A 897 -11.92 43.90 12.75
CA VAL A 897 -12.22 44.94 11.76
C VAL A 897 -10.94 45.61 11.25
N GLN A 898 -9.96 45.87 12.13
CA GLN A 898 -8.66 46.41 11.72
C GLN A 898 -7.88 45.46 10.80
N ALA A 899 -7.86 44.16 11.11
CA ALA A 899 -7.23 43.16 10.24
C ALA A 899 -7.91 43.09 8.86
N ARG A 900 -9.26 43.18 8.82
CA ARG A 900 -10.00 43.26 7.55
C ARG A 900 -9.69 44.53 6.76
N LEU A 901 -9.59 45.69 7.41
CA LEU A 901 -9.21 46.93 6.73
C LEU A 901 -7.79 46.88 6.18
N ALA A 902 -6.85 46.29 6.93
CA ALA A 902 -5.47 46.11 6.45
C ALA A 902 -5.43 45.26 5.17
N ALA A 903 -6.20 44.16 5.13
CA ALA A 903 -6.32 43.33 3.93
C ALA A 903 -6.96 44.06 2.74
N LEU A 904 -7.84 45.04 2.97
CA LEU A 904 -8.49 45.85 1.92
C LEU A 904 -7.65 47.07 1.50
N GLY A 905 -6.73 47.52 2.36
CA GLY A 905 -5.89 48.70 2.18
C GLY A 905 -4.63 48.46 1.35
N GLY A 906 -4.23 47.20 1.17
CA GLY A 906 -2.99 46.80 0.49
C GLY A 906 -1.83 46.59 1.45
#